data_AF-A0A3A9K585-F1
#
_entry.id   AF-A0A3A9K585-F1
#
_cell.length_a   1.000
_cell.length_b   1.000
_cell.length_c   1.000
_cell.angle_alpha   90.00
_cell.angle_beta   90.00
_cell.angle_gamma   90.00
#
_symmetry.space_group_name_H-M   'P 1'
#
loop_
_entity.id
_entity.type
_entity.pdbx_description
1 polymer ?
#
loop_
_entity_poly.entity_id
_entity_poly.type
_entity_poly.pdbx_seq_one_letter_code
_entity_poly.pdbx_strand_id
1 'polypeptide(L)'
;MRKFFLLFVLPLFCFFTMASIAFANSPAEKVIIVFENDVDKTIIEDFNIEVEETFTHIPAVSGDIPEEDIKELEKSEQVLAVEINQEVHLNNQQLDWGLNKIEAQRSWASSYTGKDVKIAVLDTGIAEHDDLKVAGGVSIVTEDPTMFSDDHGHGTHVAGIIGAKDNNVGVVGVSPDASLYAVKVLNDTGKGRLSDVIKGIEWAISNEMDIINLSLGASQHSFLFKEVVDRAYDNGILVVAAAGNNGNDDGSSDTVEYPARYSSAIAVAATDSSDLRGPFSATGAAIELAAPGVNIKSTNLNNNYTTNSGTSMAASFVTGALALTMEAEPTFSHVQLREHLQQTALDFEPSGRDTHFGYGLVQSPFESELNNIEAPMSAKEWLAYAESKSSASHRLNEYIAGYEWYPSDSRFEDGIHASSRLLFNWAKTQHDLERFETAIDRYKKILAAPVIDATLQQEVEKRLEDAESGRLSADSLYEKARNESKASYKLELYIEGNRLYPDDSRFKSGIQSSAQSLLIWARGQQNSGNFEKAIDRYHRIISVEEVNKSIKFSTEKHLAYALEKKVVPTANEIYKSANSQTKVSSIYTEFVLGYVFYPEDSRFINGVYTSSQQLFDWAKLQHNAERYSTAIDRYELILTAPIIKDALKKEVEDRLANAKLGKPTAQVIYDQATTEPRASYKLQLYIDGYNSYSNDHRFNEGIQSSAQSLLIWARGQHNSGKIETAIDRYHRILNAPALNSSLRVSTERHLSYAQENKSVPEAKELYKSAISQVKASYSFNAFVLGYEWYPGDSRFEEGVHTSSEALFDWAKQQHNKGRYDTAISRYEVILTAPIIKDSLKLEVEKLLVDAKKQS
;
A
#
# COMPACT_ATOMS: atom_id res chain seq x y z
N MET A 1 -47.27 -63.20 -87.75
CA MET A 1 -46.89 -64.27 -86.76
C MET A 1 -45.37 -64.43 -86.82
N ARG A 2 -44.68 -64.72 -85.69
CA ARG A 2 -43.27 -65.21 -85.50
C ARG A 2 -42.17 -64.63 -86.45
N LYS A 3 -41.15 -63.88 -85.98
CA LYS A 3 -39.85 -64.33 -85.40
C LYS A 3 -39.13 -65.41 -86.25
N PHE A 4 -37.80 -65.38 -86.52
CA PHE A 4 -36.64 -64.59 -86.04
C PHE A 4 -35.43 -64.81 -87.03
N PHE A 5 -34.21 -64.24 -86.99
CA PHE A 5 -33.45 -63.36 -86.05
C PHE A 5 -32.43 -62.43 -86.82
N LEU A 6 -31.16 -62.33 -86.39
CA LEU A 6 -30.01 -61.51 -86.87
C LEU A 6 -28.77 -62.44 -87.17
N LEU A 7 -27.55 -62.06 -87.59
CA LEU A 7 -26.78 -60.78 -87.55
C LEU A 7 -25.66 -60.68 -88.65
N PHE A 8 -25.01 -59.51 -88.78
CA PHE A 8 -23.94 -59.10 -89.74
C PHE A 8 -22.59 -59.85 -89.55
N VAL A 9 -21.64 -60.03 -90.49
CA VAL A 9 -21.10 -59.34 -91.70
C VAL A 9 -19.79 -58.53 -91.46
N LEU A 10 -18.80 -58.71 -92.36
CA LEU A 10 -17.37 -58.32 -92.31
C LEU A 10 -16.99 -57.55 -93.61
N PRO A 11 -16.07 -56.56 -93.58
CA PRO A 11 -14.74 -56.70 -94.23
C PRO A 11 -13.62 -55.97 -93.43
N LEU A 12 -12.32 -56.27 -93.47
CA LEU A 12 -11.37 -56.70 -94.52
C LEU A 12 -10.91 -55.58 -95.48
N PHE A 13 -9.67 -55.11 -95.31
CA PHE A 13 -8.85 -54.48 -96.35
C PHE A 13 -7.36 -54.75 -96.07
N CYS A 14 -6.55 -54.97 -97.10
CA CYS A 14 -5.12 -55.25 -96.98
C CYS A 14 -4.31 -54.26 -97.83
N PHE A 15 -3.15 -53.85 -97.32
CA PHE A 15 -2.05 -53.28 -98.11
C PHE A 15 -0.71 -53.83 -97.61
N PHE A 16 0.27 -53.88 -98.50
CA PHE A 16 1.54 -54.58 -98.29
C PHE A 16 2.69 -53.60 -98.55
N THR A 17 3.55 -53.36 -97.57
CA THR A 17 4.76 -52.52 -97.71
C THR A 17 5.95 -53.17 -97.00
N MET A 18 7.16 -52.83 -97.44
CA MET A 18 8.40 -53.45 -96.99
C MET A 18 8.73 -53.19 -95.52
N ALA A 19 9.40 -54.15 -94.89
CA ALA A 19 10.10 -53.91 -93.64
C ALA A 19 11.37 -53.09 -93.90
N SER A 20 11.55 -52.03 -93.13
CA SER A 20 12.85 -51.40 -92.86
C SER A 20 13.14 -51.57 -91.38
N ILE A 21 14.37 -51.96 -91.02
CA ILE A 21 14.77 -52.05 -89.62
C ILE A 21 15.02 -50.63 -89.12
N ALA A 22 14.14 -50.13 -88.25
CA ALA A 22 14.51 -49.08 -87.32
C ALA A 22 15.18 -49.77 -86.12
N PHE A 23 16.40 -49.36 -85.79
CA PHE A 23 16.85 -49.46 -84.41
C PHE A 23 15.93 -48.55 -83.59
N ALA A 24 15.51 -49.00 -82.41
CA ALA A 24 14.91 -48.09 -81.45
C ALA A 24 16.07 -47.28 -80.86
N ASN A 25 16.06 -45.96 -81.05
CA ASN A 25 16.82 -45.11 -80.15
C ASN A 25 16.18 -45.25 -78.76
N SER A 26 16.99 -45.61 -77.77
CA SER A 26 16.62 -45.50 -76.36
C SER A 26 16.27 -44.05 -76.03
N PRO A 27 15.42 -43.79 -75.01
CA PRO A 27 15.15 -42.43 -74.58
C PRO A 27 16.46 -41.73 -74.22
N ALA A 28 16.62 -40.50 -74.69
CA ALA A 28 17.72 -39.65 -74.30
C ALA A 28 17.30 -38.85 -73.05
N GLU A 29 18.16 -38.85 -72.04
CA GLU A 29 18.01 -38.12 -70.80
C GLU A 29 18.81 -36.82 -70.88
N LYS A 30 18.27 -35.73 -70.33
CA LYS A 30 18.97 -34.44 -70.28
C LYS A 30 19.93 -34.41 -69.12
N VAL A 31 21.21 -34.26 -69.41
CA VAL A 31 22.29 -34.30 -68.40
C VAL A 31 23.19 -33.07 -68.46
N ILE A 32 23.87 -32.80 -67.35
CA ILE A 32 25.05 -31.96 -67.23
C ILE A 32 26.23 -32.89 -66.93
N ILE A 33 27.22 -32.92 -67.81
CA ILE A 33 28.42 -33.76 -67.70
C ILE A 33 29.58 -32.86 -67.28
N VAL A 34 30.18 -33.15 -66.13
CA VAL A 34 31.31 -32.42 -65.57
C VAL A 34 32.58 -33.22 -65.76
N PHE A 35 33.61 -32.60 -66.33
CA PHE A 35 34.91 -33.21 -66.60
C PHE A 35 35.93 -32.85 -65.51
N GLU A 36 36.95 -33.70 -65.32
CA GLU A 36 38.00 -33.50 -64.30
C GLU A 36 38.94 -32.31 -64.57
N ASN A 37 39.09 -31.87 -65.83
CA ASN A 37 40.07 -30.82 -66.19
C ASN A 37 39.55 -29.83 -67.24
N ASP A 38 39.38 -30.30 -68.49
CA ASP A 38 38.85 -29.57 -69.64
C ASP A 38 37.75 -30.44 -70.27
N VAL A 39 36.84 -29.84 -71.04
CA VAL A 39 35.77 -30.57 -71.75
C VAL A 39 36.36 -31.50 -72.80
N ASP A 40 36.25 -32.81 -72.59
CA ASP A 40 36.83 -33.80 -73.50
C ASP A 40 35.88 -34.14 -74.65
N LYS A 41 36.36 -33.89 -75.87
CA LYS A 41 35.59 -34.09 -77.10
C LYS A 41 35.54 -35.54 -77.54
N THR A 42 36.51 -36.38 -77.18
CA THR A 42 36.40 -37.81 -77.55
C THR A 42 35.29 -38.47 -76.74
N ILE A 43 35.11 -38.09 -75.48
CA ILE A 43 33.96 -38.55 -74.67
C ILE A 43 32.63 -38.11 -75.28
N ILE A 44 32.52 -36.86 -75.74
CA ILE A 44 31.30 -36.36 -76.43
C ILE A 44 31.01 -37.15 -77.71
N GLU A 45 32.03 -37.49 -78.49
CA GLU A 45 31.91 -38.25 -79.75
C GLU A 45 31.66 -39.76 -79.50
N ASP A 46 32.38 -40.39 -78.57
CA ASP A 46 32.30 -41.83 -78.25
C ASP A 46 30.95 -42.23 -77.63
N PHE A 47 30.37 -41.36 -76.79
CA PHE A 47 29.05 -41.55 -76.19
C PHE A 47 27.91 -40.86 -76.98
N ASN A 48 28.19 -40.32 -78.17
CA ASN A 48 27.21 -39.69 -79.07
C ASN A 48 26.31 -38.66 -78.34
N ILE A 49 26.91 -37.79 -77.54
CA ILE A 49 26.19 -36.79 -76.73
C ILE A 49 25.79 -35.60 -77.61
N GLU A 50 24.49 -35.30 -77.72
CA GLU A 50 24.02 -34.10 -78.43
C GLU A 50 24.10 -32.89 -77.49
N VAL A 51 25.24 -32.19 -77.54
CA VAL A 51 25.56 -31.04 -76.67
C VAL A 51 24.66 -29.84 -76.97
N GLU A 52 23.90 -29.41 -75.95
CA GLU A 52 23.06 -28.21 -75.99
C GLU A 52 23.86 -26.95 -75.63
N GLU A 53 24.66 -27.00 -74.55
CA GLU A 53 25.52 -25.89 -74.11
C GLU A 53 26.88 -26.39 -73.59
N THR A 54 27.92 -25.57 -73.73
CA THR A 54 29.22 -25.79 -73.10
C THR A 54 29.50 -24.65 -72.14
N PHE A 55 29.65 -24.97 -70.86
CA PHE A 55 29.84 -23.98 -69.82
C PHE A 55 31.23 -23.32 -69.94
N THR A 56 31.28 -22.00 -69.74
CA THR A 56 32.47 -21.19 -70.07
C THR A 56 33.45 -20.97 -68.93
N HIS A 57 33.06 -21.35 -67.69
CA HIS A 57 33.83 -21.13 -66.46
C HIS A 57 33.97 -22.39 -65.58
N ILE A 58 33.34 -23.50 -65.98
CA ILE A 58 33.49 -24.84 -65.42
C ILE A 58 33.67 -25.81 -66.60
N PRO A 59 34.50 -26.86 -66.48
CA PRO A 59 34.72 -27.82 -67.56
C PRO A 59 33.53 -28.78 -67.66
N ALA A 60 32.42 -28.31 -68.23
CA ALA A 60 31.18 -29.07 -68.32
C ALA A 60 30.40 -28.79 -69.62
N VAL A 61 29.51 -29.71 -69.98
CA VAL A 61 28.51 -29.54 -71.04
C VAL A 61 27.13 -29.93 -70.52
N SER A 62 26.07 -29.32 -71.06
CA SER A 62 24.72 -29.90 -71.02
C SER A 62 24.42 -30.57 -72.35
N GLY A 63 23.63 -31.64 -72.35
CA GLY A 63 23.24 -32.34 -73.58
C GLY A 63 22.32 -33.52 -73.35
N ASP A 64 21.83 -34.07 -74.45
CA ASP A 64 21.04 -35.30 -74.49
C ASP A 64 21.97 -36.53 -74.66
N ILE A 65 21.81 -37.54 -73.80
CA ILE A 65 22.52 -38.84 -73.85
C ILE A 65 21.55 -40.01 -73.68
N PRO A 66 21.72 -41.17 -74.37
CA PRO A 66 20.88 -42.35 -74.13
C PRO A 66 20.94 -42.82 -72.66
N GLU A 67 19.79 -43.13 -72.05
CA GLU A 67 19.68 -43.53 -70.64
C GLU A 67 20.59 -44.71 -70.25
N GLU A 68 20.82 -45.64 -71.20
CA GLU A 68 21.65 -46.83 -71.00
C GLU A 68 23.15 -46.53 -70.90
N ASP A 69 23.62 -45.45 -71.53
CA ASP A 69 25.04 -45.09 -71.64
C ASP A 69 25.56 -44.28 -70.42
N ILE A 70 24.66 -43.62 -69.68
CA ILE A 70 25.00 -42.80 -68.49
C ILE A 70 25.90 -43.57 -67.52
N LYS A 71 25.54 -44.83 -67.23
CA LYS A 71 26.28 -45.69 -66.28
C LYS A 71 27.62 -46.20 -66.79
N GLU A 72 27.95 -45.98 -68.06
CA GLU A 72 29.27 -46.24 -68.64
C GLU A 72 30.10 -44.94 -68.71
N LEU A 73 29.46 -43.82 -69.03
CA LEU A 73 30.05 -42.48 -68.93
C LEU A 73 30.54 -42.17 -67.50
N GLU A 74 29.73 -42.48 -66.48
CA GLU A 74 30.08 -42.38 -65.04
C GLU A 74 31.35 -43.17 -64.64
N LYS A 75 31.86 -44.07 -65.49
CA LYS A 75 33.08 -44.87 -65.21
C LYS A 75 34.35 -44.30 -65.85
N SER A 76 34.25 -43.23 -66.63
CA SER A 76 35.42 -42.63 -67.30
C SER A 76 36.29 -41.85 -66.32
N GLU A 77 37.61 -42.09 -66.35
CA GLU A 77 38.60 -41.32 -65.56
C GLU A 77 38.68 -39.83 -65.97
N GLN A 78 37.96 -39.42 -67.03
CA GLN A 78 37.85 -38.02 -67.50
C GLN A 78 36.59 -37.31 -66.98
N VAL A 79 35.60 -38.04 -66.45
CA VAL A 79 34.29 -37.51 -66.02
C VAL A 79 34.24 -37.49 -64.49
N LEU A 80 34.07 -36.28 -63.93
CA LEU A 80 33.96 -36.05 -62.49
C LEU A 80 32.54 -36.35 -61.97
N ALA A 81 31.51 -36.00 -62.76
CA ALA A 81 30.10 -36.24 -62.43
C ALA A 81 29.22 -36.22 -63.67
N VAL A 82 28.07 -36.90 -63.59
CA VAL A 82 26.93 -36.73 -64.49
C VAL A 82 25.72 -36.38 -63.62
N GLU A 83 25.14 -35.21 -63.85
CA GLU A 83 23.97 -34.70 -63.13
C GLU A 83 22.77 -34.66 -64.09
N ILE A 84 21.55 -34.88 -63.59
CA ILE A 84 20.33 -34.70 -64.41
C ILE A 84 20.04 -33.20 -64.52
N ASN A 85 19.83 -32.71 -65.75
CA ASN A 85 19.57 -31.30 -66.05
C ASN A 85 18.10 -30.95 -65.73
N GLN A 86 17.82 -30.64 -64.47
CA GLN A 86 16.46 -30.44 -63.95
C GLN A 86 15.83 -29.12 -64.42
N GLU A 87 14.56 -29.16 -64.84
CA GLU A 87 13.77 -27.94 -65.10
C GLU A 87 13.51 -27.18 -63.78
N VAL A 88 13.75 -25.86 -63.80
CA VAL A 88 13.45 -24.95 -62.69
C VAL A 88 12.18 -24.14 -63.00
N HIS A 89 11.30 -24.01 -62.00
CA HIS A 89 10.01 -23.33 -62.13
C HIS A 89 9.81 -22.27 -61.04
N LEU A 90 9.00 -21.25 -61.35
CA LEU A 90 8.45 -20.34 -60.34
C LEU A 90 7.35 -21.07 -59.56
N ASN A 91 7.59 -21.35 -58.29
CA ASN A 91 6.60 -21.93 -57.38
C ASN A 91 5.64 -20.84 -56.87
N ASN A 92 4.40 -20.83 -57.38
CA ASN A 92 3.30 -20.09 -56.76
C ASN A 92 3.10 -20.57 -55.31
N GLN A 93 2.71 -19.66 -54.42
CA GLN A 93 2.29 -19.94 -53.05
C GLN A 93 1.23 -21.06 -52.98
N GLN A 94 1.38 -21.97 -52.01
CA GLN A 94 0.54 -23.15 -51.85
C GLN A 94 -0.21 -23.12 -50.53
N LEU A 95 -1.54 -23.18 -50.59
CA LEU A 95 -2.38 -23.33 -49.42
C LEU A 95 -2.39 -24.78 -48.95
N ASP A 96 -2.08 -25.01 -47.67
CA ASP A 96 -2.30 -26.30 -47.03
C ASP A 96 -3.80 -26.62 -46.92
N TRP A 97 -4.15 -27.91 -46.95
CA TRP A 97 -5.54 -28.37 -46.90
C TRP A 97 -6.26 -27.98 -45.59
N GLY A 98 -5.51 -27.83 -44.50
CA GLY A 98 -6.04 -27.45 -43.20
C GLY A 98 -6.65 -26.05 -43.16
N LEU A 99 -6.10 -25.10 -43.94
CA LEU A 99 -6.54 -23.70 -43.97
C LEU A 99 -8.01 -23.56 -44.44
N ASN A 100 -8.42 -24.41 -45.38
CA ASN A 100 -9.79 -24.49 -45.88
C ASN A 100 -10.71 -25.22 -44.87
N LYS A 101 -10.21 -26.29 -44.23
CA LYS A 101 -10.95 -27.07 -43.22
C LYS A 101 -11.32 -26.28 -41.96
N ILE A 102 -10.52 -25.28 -41.59
CA ILE A 102 -10.82 -24.37 -40.49
C ILE A 102 -11.39 -23.02 -40.96
N GLU A 103 -11.79 -22.91 -42.24
CA GLU A 103 -12.40 -21.71 -42.85
C GLU A 103 -11.58 -20.40 -42.76
N ALA A 104 -10.27 -20.48 -42.54
CA ALA A 104 -9.38 -19.31 -42.38
C ALA A 104 -9.45 -18.34 -43.59
N GLN A 105 -9.68 -18.88 -44.79
CA GLN A 105 -9.88 -18.07 -46.00
C GLN A 105 -11.08 -17.12 -45.92
N ARG A 106 -12.13 -17.45 -45.13
CA ARG A 106 -13.27 -16.55 -44.88
C ARG A 106 -12.93 -15.45 -43.89
N SER A 107 -12.05 -15.72 -42.92
CA SER A 107 -11.51 -14.71 -42.01
C SER A 107 -10.70 -13.67 -42.77
N TRP A 108 -9.80 -14.13 -43.66
CA TRP A 108 -9.02 -13.22 -44.53
C TRP A 108 -9.93 -12.41 -45.47
N ALA A 109 -10.98 -13.03 -46.02
CA ALA A 109 -12.00 -12.34 -46.81
C ALA A 109 -12.85 -11.33 -45.98
N SER A 110 -12.95 -11.56 -44.66
CA SER A 110 -13.53 -10.62 -43.68
C SER A 110 -12.51 -9.58 -43.18
N SER A 111 -11.30 -9.54 -43.75
CA SER A 111 -10.16 -8.69 -43.37
C SER A 111 -9.52 -8.97 -42.01
N TYR A 112 -9.75 -10.15 -41.41
CA TYR A 112 -9.02 -10.62 -40.23
C TYR A 112 -7.78 -11.41 -40.67
N THR A 113 -6.60 -11.03 -40.21
CA THR A 113 -5.30 -11.66 -40.52
C THR A 113 -4.46 -11.99 -39.28
N GLY A 114 -5.03 -11.81 -38.09
CA GLY A 114 -4.38 -11.98 -36.78
C GLY A 114 -3.51 -10.79 -36.40
N LYS A 115 -3.78 -9.63 -37.01
CA LYS A 115 -2.95 -8.43 -36.92
C LYS A 115 -2.94 -7.86 -35.50
N ASP A 116 -1.81 -7.28 -35.13
CA ASP A 116 -1.52 -6.68 -33.81
C ASP A 116 -1.56 -7.65 -32.60
N VAL A 117 -1.88 -8.94 -32.79
CA VAL A 117 -1.78 -10.02 -31.78
C VAL A 117 -0.33 -10.51 -31.65
N LYS A 118 0.16 -10.68 -30.41
CA LYS A 118 1.48 -11.24 -30.08
C LYS A 118 1.38 -12.74 -29.77
N ILE A 119 2.12 -13.57 -30.51
CA ILE A 119 2.10 -15.02 -30.34
C ILE A 119 3.50 -15.52 -29.95
N ALA A 120 3.64 -16.06 -28.75
CA ALA A 120 4.86 -16.69 -28.27
C ALA A 120 4.92 -18.17 -28.67
N VAL A 121 5.86 -18.53 -29.54
CA VAL A 121 6.11 -19.90 -29.99
C VAL A 121 7.20 -20.52 -29.11
N LEU A 122 6.79 -21.37 -28.17
CA LEU A 122 7.67 -21.99 -27.17
C LEU A 122 8.16 -23.36 -27.68
N ASP A 123 9.25 -23.33 -28.46
CA ASP A 123 9.69 -24.47 -29.27
C ASP A 123 11.24 -24.49 -29.47
N THR A 124 11.75 -25.03 -30.58
CA THR A 124 13.18 -25.06 -30.97
C THR A 124 13.71 -23.71 -31.49
N GLY A 125 12.88 -22.66 -31.50
CA GLY A 125 13.19 -21.33 -32.06
C GLY A 125 12.45 -21.09 -33.38
N ILE A 126 12.74 -19.99 -34.06
CA ILE A 126 12.23 -19.73 -35.43
C ILE A 126 13.40 -19.24 -36.28
N ALA A 127 13.67 -19.88 -37.42
CA ALA A 127 14.73 -19.49 -38.34
C ALA A 127 14.37 -18.22 -39.14
N GLU A 128 15.40 -17.52 -39.63
CA GLU A 128 15.23 -16.49 -40.66
C GLU A 128 14.73 -17.14 -41.97
N HIS A 129 13.65 -16.60 -42.53
CA HIS A 129 12.89 -17.20 -43.62
C HIS A 129 12.13 -16.11 -44.37
N ASP A 130 12.20 -16.06 -45.70
CA ASP A 130 11.54 -15.03 -46.52
C ASP A 130 10.02 -15.02 -46.31
N ASP A 131 9.46 -16.18 -46.00
CA ASP A 131 8.03 -16.40 -45.75
C ASP A 131 7.57 -16.08 -44.30
N LEU A 132 8.48 -15.83 -43.35
CA LEU A 132 8.15 -15.58 -41.93
C LEU A 132 8.49 -14.16 -41.48
N LYS A 133 7.78 -13.65 -40.46
CA LYS A 133 8.03 -12.34 -39.84
C LYS A 133 8.16 -12.50 -38.32
N VAL A 134 9.38 -12.73 -37.84
CA VAL A 134 9.67 -12.81 -36.40
C VAL A 134 9.75 -11.39 -35.83
N ALA A 135 8.87 -11.05 -34.90
CA ALA A 135 8.79 -9.75 -34.24
C ALA A 135 9.84 -9.57 -33.12
N GLY A 136 10.34 -10.68 -32.58
CA GLY A 136 11.39 -10.74 -31.56
C GLY A 136 11.52 -12.14 -31.00
N GLY A 137 12.26 -12.29 -29.90
CA GLY A 137 12.41 -13.59 -29.26
C GLY A 137 13.36 -13.60 -28.07
N VAL A 138 13.50 -14.79 -27.48
CA VAL A 138 14.48 -15.10 -26.43
C VAL A 138 14.88 -16.57 -26.52
N SER A 139 16.14 -16.88 -26.22
CA SER A 139 16.58 -18.24 -25.96
C SER A 139 16.80 -18.46 -24.47
N ILE A 140 16.26 -19.58 -23.98
CA ILE A 140 16.39 -20.03 -22.60
C ILE A 140 17.43 -21.16 -22.48
N VAL A 141 17.76 -21.82 -23.59
CA VAL A 141 18.66 -22.99 -23.66
C VAL A 141 20.12 -22.65 -23.95
N THR A 142 20.42 -21.41 -24.37
CA THR A 142 21.78 -20.90 -24.63
C THR A 142 22.21 -19.86 -23.58
N GLU A 143 23.53 -19.65 -23.44
CA GLU A 143 24.06 -18.60 -22.55
C GLU A 143 23.78 -17.19 -23.10
N ASP A 144 23.71 -17.04 -24.43
CA ASP A 144 23.26 -15.82 -25.10
C ASP A 144 21.74 -15.88 -25.35
N PRO A 145 20.93 -14.98 -24.76
CA PRO A 145 19.47 -14.99 -24.93
C PRO A 145 19.02 -14.48 -26.31
N THR A 146 19.90 -13.90 -27.13
CA THR A 146 19.56 -13.43 -28.49
C THR A 146 19.59 -14.56 -29.53
N MET A 147 20.16 -15.72 -29.19
CA MET A 147 20.27 -16.89 -30.08
C MET A 147 18.96 -17.71 -30.18
N PHE A 148 17.85 -17.04 -30.47
CA PHE A 148 16.50 -17.65 -30.58
C PHE A 148 16.18 -18.25 -31.97
N SER A 149 17.14 -18.23 -32.90
CA SER A 149 17.01 -18.91 -34.20
C SER A 149 16.81 -20.42 -34.02
N ASP A 150 16.02 -21.01 -34.90
CA ASP A 150 15.85 -22.46 -34.97
C ASP A 150 17.11 -23.14 -35.53
N ASP A 151 17.41 -24.32 -34.99
CA ASP A 151 18.50 -25.22 -35.39
C ASP A 151 18.03 -26.69 -35.55
N HIS A 152 16.73 -26.94 -35.37
CA HIS A 152 16.08 -28.25 -35.52
C HIS A 152 14.97 -28.25 -36.59
N GLY A 153 14.27 -27.12 -36.78
CA GLY A 153 13.25 -26.91 -37.81
C GLY A 153 11.80 -27.14 -37.36
N HIS A 154 11.55 -27.54 -36.10
CA HIS A 154 10.20 -27.82 -35.63
C HIS A 154 9.45 -26.53 -35.29
N GLY A 155 10.07 -25.63 -34.53
CA GLY A 155 9.51 -24.31 -34.24
C GLY A 155 9.33 -23.45 -35.50
N THR A 156 10.20 -23.58 -36.50
CA THR A 156 10.02 -22.95 -37.82
C THR A 156 8.82 -23.52 -38.59
N HIS A 157 8.52 -24.81 -38.47
CA HIS A 157 7.34 -25.44 -39.09
C HIS A 157 6.03 -25.01 -38.40
N VAL A 158 6.02 -25.01 -37.07
CA VAL A 158 4.96 -24.46 -36.22
C VAL A 158 4.68 -22.99 -36.55
N ALA A 159 5.72 -22.15 -36.63
CA ALA A 159 5.61 -20.73 -36.94
C ALA A 159 4.95 -20.45 -38.29
N GLY A 160 5.24 -21.24 -39.34
CA GLY A 160 4.62 -21.07 -40.65
C GLY A 160 3.14 -21.44 -40.70
N ILE A 161 2.70 -22.43 -39.92
CA ILE A 161 1.27 -22.77 -39.80
C ILE A 161 0.52 -21.63 -39.12
N ILE A 162 1.12 -21.00 -38.11
CA ILE A 162 0.53 -19.85 -37.43
C ILE A 162 0.53 -18.62 -38.35
N GLY A 163 1.66 -18.25 -38.96
CA GLY A 163 1.82 -16.95 -39.64
C GLY A 163 2.94 -16.88 -40.69
N ALA A 164 2.97 -17.81 -41.65
CA ALA A 164 3.61 -17.53 -42.94
C ALA A 164 2.82 -16.46 -43.71
N LYS A 165 3.53 -15.55 -44.37
CA LYS A 165 3.00 -14.33 -45.01
C LYS A 165 2.20 -14.64 -46.28
N ASP A 166 1.06 -13.99 -46.50
CA ASP A 166 0.45 -13.93 -47.85
C ASP A 166 1.31 -13.02 -48.75
N ASN A 167 2.05 -13.59 -49.72
CA ASN A 167 3.14 -12.89 -50.40
C ASN A 167 3.50 -13.38 -51.84
N ASN A 168 2.79 -14.39 -52.37
CA ASN A 168 3.00 -15.08 -53.66
C ASN A 168 4.08 -16.18 -53.73
N VAL A 169 4.84 -16.46 -52.66
CA VAL A 169 5.79 -17.62 -52.58
C VAL A 169 5.37 -18.59 -51.46
N GLY A 170 5.95 -19.79 -51.41
CA GLY A 170 5.88 -20.63 -50.21
C GLY A 170 4.50 -21.13 -49.79
N VAL A 171 4.06 -20.80 -48.57
CA VAL A 171 2.79 -21.20 -47.95
C VAL A 171 2.13 -20.01 -47.22
N VAL A 172 0.84 -20.11 -46.87
CA VAL A 172 0.16 -19.08 -46.04
C VAL A 172 -0.15 -19.68 -44.67
N GLY A 173 0.14 -18.96 -43.59
CA GLY A 173 -0.27 -19.33 -42.24
C GLY A 173 -1.72 -18.91 -41.96
N VAL A 174 -2.33 -19.44 -40.89
CA VAL A 174 -3.70 -19.08 -40.50
C VAL A 174 -3.84 -17.56 -40.23
N SER A 175 -2.78 -16.94 -39.70
CA SER A 175 -2.73 -15.55 -39.25
C SER A 175 -1.49 -14.83 -39.82
N PRO A 176 -1.49 -14.47 -41.12
CA PRO A 176 -0.29 -14.01 -41.83
C PRO A 176 0.29 -12.66 -41.33
N ASP A 177 -0.47 -11.85 -40.59
CA ASP A 177 0.01 -10.56 -40.02
C ASP A 177 0.34 -10.63 -38.52
N ALA A 178 0.17 -11.79 -37.87
CA ALA A 178 0.42 -11.94 -36.44
C ALA A 178 1.90 -11.70 -36.06
N SER A 179 2.12 -11.15 -34.87
CA SER A 179 3.46 -10.87 -34.36
C SER A 179 4.05 -12.11 -33.68
N LEU A 180 4.76 -12.93 -34.45
CA LEU A 180 5.40 -14.16 -33.97
C LEU A 180 6.65 -13.84 -33.14
N TYR A 181 6.73 -14.38 -31.92
CA TYR A 181 7.90 -14.29 -31.03
C TYR A 181 8.52 -15.67 -30.83
N ALA A 182 9.81 -15.79 -31.13
CA ALA A 182 10.57 -17.04 -31.00
C ALA A 182 11.05 -17.24 -29.55
N VAL A 183 10.46 -18.19 -28.81
CA VAL A 183 10.85 -18.49 -27.42
C VAL A 183 11.52 -19.87 -27.38
N LYS A 184 12.83 -19.89 -27.61
CA LYS A 184 13.62 -21.12 -27.75
C LYS A 184 13.81 -21.81 -26.39
N VAL A 185 12.99 -22.83 -26.13
CA VAL A 185 12.99 -23.65 -24.91
C VAL A 185 13.40 -25.11 -25.17
N LEU A 186 13.50 -25.50 -26.44
CA LEU A 186 14.03 -26.79 -26.91
C LEU A 186 15.38 -26.59 -27.61
N ASN A 187 16.26 -27.59 -27.55
CA ASN A 187 17.56 -27.58 -28.23
C ASN A 187 17.52 -28.15 -29.66
N ASP A 188 18.69 -28.16 -30.29
CA ASP A 188 19.06 -28.83 -31.56
C ASP A 188 18.61 -30.29 -31.72
N THR A 189 18.25 -30.97 -30.62
CA THR A 189 17.71 -32.35 -30.63
C THR A 189 16.23 -32.45 -30.28
N GLY A 190 15.50 -31.33 -30.32
CA GLY A 190 14.07 -31.25 -30.01
C GLY A 190 13.74 -31.40 -28.52
N LYS A 191 14.70 -31.12 -27.63
CA LYS A 191 14.56 -31.41 -26.19
C LYS A 191 14.85 -30.19 -25.33
N GLY A 192 13.96 -29.92 -24.39
CA GLY A 192 14.11 -28.90 -23.34
C GLY A 192 14.04 -29.53 -21.95
N ARG A 193 14.47 -28.78 -20.93
CA ARG A 193 14.15 -29.14 -19.55
C ARG A 193 12.88 -28.41 -19.13
N LEU A 194 12.15 -29.00 -18.19
CA LEU A 194 10.93 -28.39 -17.67
C LEU A 194 11.19 -27.00 -17.04
N SER A 195 12.38 -26.78 -16.47
CA SER A 195 12.83 -25.47 -15.97
C SER A 195 12.88 -24.40 -17.05
N ASP A 196 13.11 -24.79 -18.30
CA ASP A 196 13.43 -23.90 -19.39
C ASP A 196 12.13 -23.53 -20.13
N VAL A 197 11.21 -24.50 -20.27
CA VAL A 197 9.80 -24.26 -20.62
C VAL A 197 9.12 -23.33 -19.62
N ILE A 198 9.29 -23.55 -18.31
CA ILE A 198 8.70 -22.69 -17.26
C ILE A 198 9.19 -21.25 -17.40
N LYS A 199 10.50 -21.03 -17.56
CA LYS A 199 11.07 -19.68 -17.81
C LYS A 199 10.56 -19.06 -19.11
N GLY A 200 10.33 -19.85 -20.16
CA GLY A 200 9.74 -19.36 -21.42
C GLY A 200 8.32 -18.83 -21.21
N ILE A 201 7.52 -19.49 -20.37
CA ILE A 201 6.18 -19.02 -20.00
C ILE A 201 6.28 -17.78 -19.09
N GLU A 202 7.21 -17.74 -18.12
CA GLU A 202 7.43 -16.53 -17.32
C GLU A 202 7.89 -15.35 -18.17
N TRP A 203 8.72 -15.56 -19.21
CA TRP A 203 9.08 -14.52 -20.18
C TRP A 203 7.86 -14.06 -21.00
N ALA A 204 7.02 -14.97 -21.47
CA ALA A 204 5.82 -14.61 -22.24
C ALA A 204 4.84 -13.78 -21.40
N ILE A 205 4.67 -14.12 -20.11
CA ILE A 205 3.93 -13.30 -19.14
C ILE A 205 4.59 -11.93 -18.96
N SER A 206 5.91 -11.87 -18.76
CA SER A 206 6.65 -10.61 -18.56
C SER A 206 6.71 -9.68 -19.78
N ASN A 207 6.30 -10.14 -20.98
CA ASN A 207 6.25 -9.34 -22.21
C ASN A 207 4.81 -9.11 -22.72
N GLU A 208 3.81 -9.45 -21.89
CA GLU A 208 2.39 -9.26 -22.18
C GLU A 208 1.98 -9.92 -23.52
N MET A 209 2.39 -11.18 -23.74
CA MET A 209 1.99 -11.96 -24.91
C MET A 209 0.50 -12.29 -24.86
N ASP A 210 -0.17 -12.36 -26.00
CA ASP A 210 -1.61 -12.66 -26.07
C ASP A 210 -1.87 -14.17 -26.10
N ILE A 211 -1.05 -14.90 -26.86
CA ILE A 211 -1.15 -16.36 -27.03
C ILE A 211 0.21 -17.02 -26.84
N ILE A 212 0.23 -18.15 -26.13
CA ILE A 212 1.37 -19.05 -25.93
C ILE A 212 1.08 -20.37 -26.65
N ASN A 213 1.85 -20.70 -27.67
CA ASN A 213 1.80 -21.99 -28.35
C ASN A 213 2.87 -22.94 -27.80
N LEU A 214 2.43 -24.04 -27.19
CA LEU A 214 3.25 -25.11 -26.63
C LEU A 214 3.05 -26.40 -27.45
N SER A 215 3.76 -26.49 -28.58
CA SER A 215 3.83 -27.69 -29.44
C SER A 215 4.76 -28.77 -28.86
N LEU A 216 4.72 -28.94 -27.54
CA LEU A 216 5.57 -29.83 -26.75
C LEU A 216 4.79 -30.48 -25.59
N GLY A 217 5.31 -31.60 -25.06
CA GLY A 217 4.64 -32.40 -24.04
C GLY A 217 5.58 -32.99 -22.99
N ALA A 218 4.99 -33.33 -21.84
CA ALA A 218 5.63 -34.02 -20.73
C ALA A 218 4.66 -35.06 -20.12
N SER A 219 5.14 -36.27 -19.90
CA SER A 219 4.31 -37.41 -19.43
C SER A 219 3.98 -37.40 -17.93
N GLN A 220 4.50 -36.45 -17.15
CA GLN A 220 4.32 -36.40 -15.69
C GLN A 220 3.81 -35.04 -15.21
N HIS A 221 2.91 -35.06 -14.24
CA HIS A 221 2.40 -33.87 -13.58
C HIS A 221 3.52 -33.13 -12.82
N SER A 222 3.58 -31.81 -12.95
CA SER A 222 4.42 -30.94 -12.12
C SER A 222 3.59 -29.80 -11.54
N PHE A 223 3.69 -29.61 -10.22
CA PHE A 223 3.04 -28.51 -9.52
C PHE A 223 3.48 -27.14 -10.08
N LEU A 224 4.79 -26.93 -10.25
CA LEU A 224 5.31 -25.65 -10.73
C LEU A 224 4.96 -25.39 -12.21
N PHE A 225 4.86 -26.44 -13.02
CA PHE A 225 4.41 -26.30 -14.40
C PHE A 225 2.91 -25.97 -14.48
N LYS A 226 2.08 -26.53 -13.58
CA LYS A 226 0.69 -26.10 -13.46
C LYS A 226 0.60 -24.65 -13.01
N GLU A 227 1.29 -24.26 -11.94
CA GLU A 227 1.22 -22.88 -11.41
C GLU A 227 1.64 -21.82 -12.43
N VAL A 228 2.61 -22.09 -13.31
CA VAL A 228 3.01 -21.12 -14.35
C VAL A 228 2.04 -21.05 -15.53
N VAL A 229 1.43 -22.19 -15.92
CA VAL A 229 0.38 -22.22 -16.96
C VAL A 229 -0.92 -21.60 -16.44
N ASP A 230 -1.27 -21.88 -15.18
CA ASP A 230 -2.34 -21.18 -14.45
C ASP A 230 -2.05 -19.67 -14.40
N ARG A 231 -0.81 -19.25 -14.07
CA ARG A 231 -0.45 -17.83 -14.04
C ARG A 231 -0.58 -17.16 -15.42
N ALA A 232 -0.20 -17.84 -16.50
CA ALA A 232 -0.36 -17.28 -17.86
C ALA A 232 -1.84 -17.00 -18.14
N TYR A 233 -2.70 -18.00 -17.94
CA TYR A 233 -4.16 -17.85 -18.07
C TYR A 233 -4.71 -16.76 -17.15
N ASP A 234 -4.28 -16.72 -15.89
CA ASP A 234 -4.67 -15.70 -14.89
C ASP A 234 -4.27 -14.26 -15.28
N ASN A 235 -3.31 -14.09 -16.19
CA ASN A 235 -2.90 -12.77 -16.73
C ASN A 235 -3.55 -12.48 -18.09
N GLY A 236 -4.55 -13.25 -18.50
CA GLY A 236 -5.27 -13.09 -19.77
C GLY A 236 -4.61 -13.78 -20.98
N ILE A 237 -3.56 -14.57 -20.77
CA ILE A 237 -2.78 -15.16 -21.86
C ILE A 237 -3.32 -16.54 -22.20
N LEU A 238 -3.75 -16.72 -23.45
CA LEU A 238 -4.27 -17.99 -23.96
C LEU A 238 -3.13 -18.99 -24.14
N VAL A 239 -3.21 -20.15 -23.47
CA VAL A 239 -2.20 -21.21 -23.60
C VAL A 239 -2.75 -22.34 -24.46
N VAL A 240 -2.23 -22.51 -25.67
CA VAL A 240 -2.57 -23.61 -26.59
C VAL A 240 -1.50 -24.69 -26.49
N ALA A 241 -1.91 -25.95 -26.34
CA ALA A 241 -0.98 -27.05 -26.12
C ALA A 241 -1.33 -28.28 -26.97
N ALA A 242 -0.30 -28.87 -27.60
CA ALA A 242 -0.42 -30.14 -28.30
C ALA A 242 -0.83 -31.25 -27.32
N ALA A 243 -1.89 -32.01 -27.64
CA ALA A 243 -2.38 -33.06 -26.75
C ALA A 243 -1.37 -34.21 -26.51
N GLY A 244 -0.44 -34.43 -27.44
CA GLY A 244 0.56 -35.51 -27.39
C GLY A 244 0.42 -36.48 -28.55
N ASN A 245 1.53 -37.15 -28.90
CA ASN A 245 1.61 -38.06 -30.06
C ASN A 245 1.75 -39.54 -29.63
N ASN A 246 1.33 -39.86 -28.41
CA ASN A 246 1.40 -41.18 -27.79
C ASN A 246 0.01 -41.85 -27.63
N GLY A 247 -0.96 -41.47 -28.46
CA GLY A 247 -2.28 -42.10 -28.51
C GLY A 247 -2.24 -43.52 -29.08
N ASN A 248 -3.25 -44.33 -28.73
CA ASN A 248 -3.46 -45.66 -29.29
C ASN A 248 -4.39 -45.62 -30.52
N ASP A 249 -4.24 -46.55 -31.46
CA ASP A 249 -5.02 -46.59 -32.72
C ASP A 249 -6.54 -46.61 -32.49
N ASP A 250 -7.00 -47.32 -31.45
CA ASP A 250 -8.40 -47.44 -31.04
C ASP A 250 -8.89 -46.32 -30.09
N GLY A 251 -8.05 -45.32 -29.78
CA GLY A 251 -8.40 -44.12 -29.01
C GLY A 251 -8.80 -44.35 -27.54
N SER A 252 -8.79 -45.58 -27.05
CA SER A 252 -9.42 -45.99 -25.78
C SER A 252 -8.68 -45.62 -24.48
N SER A 253 -7.51 -44.97 -24.54
CA SER A 253 -6.68 -44.66 -23.37
C SER A 253 -6.41 -43.16 -23.19
N ASP A 254 -6.67 -42.62 -21.99
CA ASP A 254 -6.37 -41.21 -21.67
C ASP A 254 -4.86 -40.96 -21.70
N THR A 255 -4.40 -40.36 -22.79
CA THR A 255 -3.01 -40.26 -23.24
C THR A 255 -2.50 -38.81 -23.29
N VAL A 256 -3.36 -37.84 -22.93
CA VAL A 256 -3.06 -36.39 -23.00
C VAL A 256 -1.84 -36.01 -22.15
N GLU A 257 -0.87 -35.32 -22.74
CA GLU A 257 0.35 -34.90 -22.05
C GLU A 257 0.19 -33.57 -21.30
N TYR A 258 1.12 -33.24 -20.40
CA TYR A 258 1.20 -31.91 -19.80
C TYR A 258 2.05 -31.00 -20.71
N PRO A 259 1.62 -29.76 -21.02
CA PRO A 259 0.64 -28.97 -20.27
C PRO A 259 -0.81 -29.11 -20.72
N ALA A 260 -1.12 -29.75 -21.86
CA ALA A 260 -2.48 -29.88 -22.38
C ALA A 260 -3.49 -30.47 -21.37
N ARG A 261 -3.07 -31.41 -20.51
CA ARG A 261 -3.92 -31.96 -19.44
C ARG A 261 -4.19 -30.99 -18.27
N TYR A 262 -3.76 -29.73 -18.32
CA TYR A 262 -4.15 -28.68 -17.36
C TYR A 262 -5.37 -27.90 -17.89
N SER A 263 -6.36 -27.64 -17.04
CA SER A 263 -7.58 -26.89 -17.41
C SER A 263 -7.34 -25.44 -17.86
N SER A 264 -6.16 -24.89 -17.56
CA SER A 264 -5.65 -23.58 -17.97
C SER A 264 -4.98 -23.57 -19.35
N ALA A 265 -4.85 -24.74 -20.00
CA ALA A 265 -4.41 -24.88 -21.38
C ALA A 265 -5.53 -25.45 -22.25
N ILE A 266 -5.53 -25.07 -23.54
CA ILE A 266 -6.40 -25.61 -24.58
C ILE A 266 -5.70 -26.83 -25.18
N ALA A 267 -6.27 -28.02 -24.97
CA ALA A 267 -5.70 -29.29 -25.42
C ALA A 267 -6.15 -29.62 -26.85
N VAL A 268 -5.19 -29.69 -27.78
CA VAL A 268 -5.50 -29.84 -29.21
C VAL A 268 -5.13 -31.21 -29.75
N ALA A 269 -6.14 -31.93 -30.25
CA ALA A 269 -6.03 -33.21 -30.97
C ALA A 269 -5.81 -33.00 -32.48
N ALA A 270 -5.20 -33.97 -33.15
CA ALA A 270 -4.87 -33.92 -34.57
C ALA A 270 -5.86 -34.70 -35.45
N THR A 271 -6.34 -34.07 -36.52
CA THR A 271 -7.14 -34.70 -37.59
C THR A 271 -6.36 -34.86 -38.90
N ASP A 272 -6.83 -35.78 -39.75
CA ASP A 272 -6.45 -35.87 -41.17
C ASP A 272 -7.46 -35.15 -42.09
N SER A 273 -7.16 -35.13 -43.38
CA SER A 273 -7.98 -34.47 -44.41
C SER A 273 -9.34 -35.13 -44.66
N SER A 274 -9.57 -36.31 -44.09
CA SER A 274 -10.83 -37.07 -44.12
C SER A 274 -11.65 -36.91 -42.83
N ASP A 275 -11.28 -35.94 -41.97
CA ASP A 275 -11.90 -35.66 -40.67
C ASP A 275 -11.74 -36.79 -39.63
N LEU A 276 -10.79 -37.71 -39.86
CA LEU A 276 -10.49 -38.78 -38.91
C LEU A 276 -9.42 -38.32 -37.91
N ARG A 277 -9.49 -38.83 -36.67
CA ARG A 277 -8.40 -38.66 -35.68
C ARG A 277 -7.12 -39.29 -36.24
N GLY A 278 -6.03 -38.52 -36.30
CA GLY A 278 -4.71 -39.05 -36.63
C GLY A 278 -4.31 -40.14 -35.61
N PRO A 279 -3.81 -41.32 -36.03
CA PRO A 279 -3.70 -42.49 -35.16
C PRO A 279 -2.83 -42.27 -33.92
N PHE A 280 -1.78 -41.45 -34.06
CA PHE A 280 -0.88 -41.03 -32.97
C PHE A 280 -1.51 -40.03 -31.98
N SER A 281 -2.59 -39.34 -32.33
CA SER A 281 -3.13 -38.23 -31.53
C SER A 281 -3.61 -38.73 -30.19
N ALA A 282 -3.13 -38.15 -29.10
CA ALA A 282 -3.65 -38.43 -27.77
C ALA A 282 -5.17 -38.20 -27.70
N THR A 283 -5.82 -38.99 -26.86
CA THR A 283 -7.24 -38.90 -26.51
C THR A 283 -7.38 -38.78 -24.99
N GLY A 284 -8.54 -38.36 -24.50
CA GLY A 284 -8.81 -38.29 -23.07
C GLY A 284 -9.83 -37.21 -22.68
N ALA A 285 -10.20 -37.16 -21.40
CA ALA A 285 -11.21 -36.24 -20.91
C ALA A 285 -10.79 -34.76 -20.98
N ALA A 286 -9.48 -34.50 -21.14
CA ALA A 286 -8.90 -33.17 -21.25
C ALA A 286 -8.91 -32.56 -22.66
N ILE A 287 -9.12 -33.35 -23.73
CA ILE A 287 -9.16 -32.82 -25.12
C ILE A 287 -10.23 -31.73 -25.23
N GLU A 288 -9.91 -30.62 -25.88
CA GLU A 288 -10.80 -29.46 -25.98
C GLU A 288 -11.17 -29.13 -27.42
N LEU A 289 -10.21 -29.17 -28.35
CA LEU A 289 -10.44 -28.94 -29.77
C LEU A 289 -9.67 -29.95 -30.62
N ALA A 290 -10.15 -30.16 -31.84
CA ALA A 290 -9.42 -30.82 -32.90
C ALA A 290 -8.96 -29.80 -33.95
N ALA A 291 -7.83 -30.07 -34.61
CA ALA A 291 -7.36 -29.28 -35.73
C ALA A 291 -6.48 -30.11 -36.70
N PRO A 292 -6.28 -29.64 -37.94
CA PRO A 292 -5.47 -30.34 -38.95
C PRO A 292 -4.06 -30.66 -38.44
N GLY A 293 -3.66 -31.93 -38.46
CA GLY A 293 -2.37 -32.36 -37.91
C GLY A 293 -1.70 -33.55 -38.61
N VAL A 294 -2.23 -34.02 -39.74
CA VAL A 294 -1.64 -35.11 -40.53
C VAL A 294 -1.25 -34.60 -41.92
N ASN A 295 0.02 -34.77 -42.29
CA ASN A 295 0.59 -34.31 -43.56
C ASN A 295 0.36 -32.81 -43.83
N ILE A 296 0.73 -31.97 -42.87
CA ILE A 296 0.65 -30.51 -42.96
C ILE A 296 1.94 -29.96 -43.56
N LYS A 297 1.86 -29.19 -44.64
CA LYS A 297 2.99 -28.49 -45.27
C LYS A 297 3.21 -27.12 -44.61
N SER A 298 4.46 -26.81 -44.27
CA SER A 298 4.85 -25.50 -43.73
C SER A 298 6.34 -25.20 -43.98
N THR A 299 6.80 -24.05 -43.52
CA THR A 299 8.20 -23.56 -43.56
C THR A 299 9.17 -24.45 -42.79
N ASN A 300 10.47 -24.34 -43.08
CA ASN A 300 11.54 -25.17 -42.54
C ASN A 300 12.89 -24.41 -42.57
N LEU A 301 13.94 -25.00 -41.98
CA LEU A 301 15.30 -24.43 -42.03
C LEU A 301 15.79 -24.22 -43.47
N ASN A 302 16.69 -23.23 -43.64
CA ASN A 302 17.33 -22.87 -44.91
C ASN A 302 16.37 -22.38 -46.00
N ASN A 303 15.34 -21.60 -45.61
CA ASN A 303 14.38 -20.96 -46.52
C ASN A 303 13.63 -21.94 -47.43
N ASN A 304 13.20 -23.07 -46.85
CA ASN A 304 12.63 -24.22 -47.55
C ASN A 304 11.36 -24.71 -46.83
N TYR A 305 10.67 -25.71 -47.39
CA TYR A 305 9.36 -26.18 -46.91
C TYR A 305 9.38 -27.69 -46.67
N THR A 306 8.61 -28.17 -45.69
CA THR A 306 8.47 -29.61 -45.41
C THR A 306 7.05 -29.97 -44.96
N THR A 307 6.74 -31.27 -45.03
CA THR A 307 5.44 -31.83 -44.64
C THR A 307 5.61 -32.73 -43.41
N ASN A 308 4.98 -32.37 -42.30
CA ASN A 308 5.07 -33.08 -41.02
C ASN A 308 3.69 -33.57 -40.55
N SER A 309 3.66 -34.40 -39.50
CA SER A 309 2.44 -34.81 -38.80
C SER A 309 2.65 -34.77 -37.28
N GLY A 310 1.64 -34.30 -36.54
CA GLY A 310 1.68 -34.24 -35.08
C GLY A 310 0.59 -33.33 -34.50
N THR A 311 0.23 -33.54 -33.23
CA THR A 311 -0.60 -32.60 -32.45
C THR A 311 0.06 -31.22 -32.30
N SER A 312 1.38 -31.13 -32.47
CA SER A 312 2.16 -29.90 -32.65
C SER A 312 1.63 -29.01 -33.80
N MET A 313 1.27 -29.61 -34.94
CA MET A 313 0.74 -28.88 -36.09
C MET A 313 -0.72 -28.45 -35.82
N ALA A 314 -1.51 -29.33 -35.21
CA ALA A 314 -2.89 -29.02 -34.82
C ALA A 314 -2.98 -27.85 -33.83
N ALA A 315 -2.13 -27.82 -32.79
CA ALA A 315 -2.01 -26.69 -31.87
C ALA A 315 -1.65 -25.36 -32.56
N SER A 316 -0.89 -25.43 -33.66
CA SER A 316 -0.52 -24.26 -34.46
C SER A 316 -1.74 -23.68 -35.20
N PHE A 317 -2.62 -24.53 -35.74
CA PHE A 317 -3.88 -24.09 -36.35
C PHE A 317 -4.83 -23.43 -35.34
N VAL A 318 -4.99 -24.01 -34.14
CA VAL A 318 -5.81 -23.39 -33.06
C VAL A 318 -5.24 -22.06 -32.59
N THR A 319 -3.90 -21.96 -32.48
CA THR A 319 -3.21 -20.71 -32.14
C THR A 319 -3.51 -19.61 -33.15
N GLY A 320 -3.49 -19.91 -34.46
CA GLY A 320 -3.88 -18.96 -35.49
C GLY A 320 -5.38 -18.62 -35.46
N ALA A 321 -6.26 -19.61 -35.32
CA ALA A 321 -7.69 -19.38 -35.20
C ALA A 321 -8.03 -18.44 -34.03
N LEU A 322 -7.37 -18.60 -32.88
CA LEU A 322 -7.49 -17.67 -31.76
C LEU A 322 -7.02 -16.25 -32.10
N ALA A 323 -5.90 -16.08 -32.82
CA ALA A 323 -5.44 -14.75 -33.22
C ALA A 323 -6.39 -14.05 -34.18
N LEU A 324 -7.04 -14.81 -35.09
CA LEU A 324 -8.13 -14.28 -35.93
C LEU A 324 -9.34 -13.86 -35.06
N THR A 325 -9.71 -14.64 -34.05
CA THR A 325 -10.81 -14.30 -33.11
C THR A 325 -10.47 -13.10 -32.22
N MET A 326 -9.21 -12.92 -31.81
CA MET A 326 -8.77 -11.75 -31.06
C MET A 326 -8.82 -10.45 -31.89
N GLU A 327 -8.57 -10.52 -33.19
CA GLU A 327 -8.74 -9.38 -34.10
C GLU A 327 -10.23 -9.11 -34.40
N ALA A 328 -11.04 -10.16 -34.54
CA ALA A 328 -12.48 -10.05 -34.82
C ALA A 328 -13.30 -9.53 -33.63
N GLU A 329 -12.95 -9.95 -32.41
CA GLU A 329 -13.67 -9.66 -31.16
C GLU A 329 -12.76 -9.01 -30.10
N PRO A 330 -12.20 -7.81 -30.37
CA PRO A 330 -11.17 -7.16 -29.54
C PRO A 330 -11.69 -6.66 -28.17
N THR A 331 -12.95 -6.93 -27.84
CA THR A 331 -13.56 -6.64 -26.53
C THR A 331 -13.75 -7.87 -25.65
N PHE A 332 -13.47 -9.08 -26.15
CA PHE A 332 -13.64 -10.31 -25.38
C PHE A 332 -12.49 -10.54 -24.39
N SER A 333 -12.82 -11.13 -23.23
CA SER A 333 -11.82 -11.71 -22.34
C SER A 333 -11.24 -13.00 -22.93
N HIS A 334 -10.05 -13.39 -22.47
CA HIS A 334 -9.45 -14.70 -22.79
C HIS A 334 -10.39 -15.89 -22.54
N VAL A 335 -11.31 -15.78 -21.58
CA VAL A 335 -12.36 -16.79 -21.34
C VAL A 335 -13.36 -16.81 -22.50
N GLN A 336 -13.91 -15.65 -22.86
CA GLN A 336 -14.88 -15.51 -23.96
C GLN A 336 -14.27 -15.89 -25.32
N LEU A 337 -12.99 -15.59 -25.57
CA LEU A 337 -12.25 -15.99 -26.77
C LEU A 337 -12.12 -17.52 -26.88
N ARG A 338 -11.78 -18.18 -25.77
CA ARG A 338 -11.70 -19.65 -25.68
C ARG A 338 -13.07 -20.29 -25.88
N GLU A 339 -14.10 -19.74 -25.24
CA GLU A 339 -15.48 -20.23 -25.33
C GLU A 339 -16.10 -19.98 -26.72
N HIS A 340 -15.73 -18.91 -27.42
CA HIS A 340 -16.12 -18.70 -28.82
C HIS A 340 -15.67 -19.88 -29.69
N LEU A 341 -14.39 -20.27 -29.63
CA LEU A 341 -13.87 -21.44 -30.36
C LEU A 341 -14.54 -22.76 -29.95
N GLN A 342 -14.97 -22.91 -28.70
CA GLN A 342 -15.73 -24.10 -28.27
C GLN A 342 -17.15 -24.13 -28.85
N GLN A 343 -17.76 -22.97 -29.12
CA GLN A 343 -19.12 -22.84 -29.65
C GLN A 343 -19.17 -22.83 -31.19
N THR A 344 -18.12 -22.34 -31.86
CA THR A 344 -18.00 -22.34 -33.32
C THR A 344 -17.29 -23.58 -33.89
N ALA A 345 -16.75 -24.45 -33.03
CA ALA A 345 -16.18 -25.73 -33.45
C ALA A 345 -17.18 -26.58 -34.24
N LEU A 346 -16.71 -27.17 -35.34
CA LEU A 346 -17.47 -28.13 -36.13
C LEU A 346 -17.49 -29.48 -35.38
N ASP A 347 -18.58 -29.68 -34.64
CA ASP A 347 -18.91 -30.89 -33.88
C ASP A 347 -18.85 -32.15 -34.76
N PHE A 348 -18.21 -33.21 -34.24
CA PHE A 348 -18.01 -34.49 -34.94
C PHE A 348 -18.73 -35.61 -34.16
N GLU A 349 -19.18 -36.65 -34.85
CA GLU A 349 -19.87 -37.76 -34.18
C GLU A 349 -18.89 -38.56 -33.28
N PRO A 350 -19.25 -38.85 -32.01
CA PRO A 350 -20.57 -38.67 -31.38
C PRO A 350 -20.83 -37.22 -30.94
N SER A 351 -21.92 -36.62 -31.44
CA SER A 351 -22.23 -35.19 -31.23
C SER A 351 -22.19 -34.72 -29.76
N GLY A 352 -21.53 -33.57 -29.54
CA GLY A 352 -21.27 -32.96 -28.24
C GLY A 352 -19.93 -33.39 -27.64
N ARG A 353 -19.43 -32.64 -26.65
CA ARG A 353 -18.04 -32.71 -26.21
C ARG A 353 -17.56 -34.14 -25.86
N ASP A 354 -16.62 -34.66 -26.65
CA ASP A 354 -16.12 -36.03 -26.60
C ASP A 354 -14.64 -36.11 -26.10
N THR A 355 -14.02 -37.30 -26.14
CA THR A 355 -12.63 -37.55 -25.75
C THR A 355 -11.61 -37.65 -26.89
N HIS A 356 -12.03 -37.57 -28.16
CA HIS A 356 -11.17 -37.68 -29.35
C HIS A 356 -10.93 -36.34 -30.04
N PHE A 357 -11.97 -35.50 -30.09
CA PHE A 357 -12.01 -34.20 -30.76
C PHE A 357 -12.39 -33.04 -29.82
N GLY A 358 -12.87 -33.35 -28.61
CA GLY A 358 -13.31 -32.32 -27.66
C GLY A 358 -14.62 -31.72 -28.12
N TYR A 359 -14.68 -30.39 -28.30
CA TYR A 359 -15.84 -29.69 -28.87
C TYR A 359 -15.95 -29.82 -30.40
N GLY A 360 -14.95 -30.39 -31.08
CA GLY A 360 -14.94 -30.57 -32.54
C GLY A 360 -13.76 -29.89 -33.23
N LEU A 361 -13.81 -29.83 -34.56
CA LEU A 361 -12.79 -29.18 -35.38
C LEU A 361 -12.89 -27.65 -35.27
N VAL A 362 -11.80 -26.99 -34.85
CA VAL A 362 -11.76 -25.52 -34.73
C VAL A 362 -12.18 -24.83 -36.04
N GLN A 363 -12.94 -23.74 -35.95
CA GLN A 363 -13.31 -22.88 -37.09
C GLN A 363 -12.80 -21.45 -36.84
N SER A 364 -12.46 -20.75 -37.92
CA SER A 364 -11.97 -19.38 -37.90
C SER A 364 -13.14 -18.39 -38.09
N PRO A 365 -13.12 -17.21 -37.44
CA PRO A 365 -14.25 -16.28 -37.44
C PRO A 365 -14.49 -15.61 -38.80
N PHE A 366 -15.74 -15.36 -39.15
CA PHE A 366 -16.11 -14.52 -40.29
C PHE A 366 -17.41 -13.73 -40.01
N GLU A 367 -17.57 -12.60 -40.72
CA GLU A 367 -18.49 -11.49 -40.35
C GLU A 367 -19.95 -11.91 -40.05
N SER A 368 -20.45 -13.00 -40.66
CA SER A 368 -21.82 -13.47 -40.47
C SER A 368 -22.10 -14.29 -39.20
N GLU A 369 -21.07 -14.72 -38.45
CA GLU A 369 -21.23 -15.58 -37.27
C GLU A 369 -21.03 -14.85 -35.92
N LEU A 370 -20.48 -13.63 -35.95
CA LEU A 370 -20.10 -12.78 -34.79
C LEU A 370 -21.30 -12.18 -34.01
N ASN A 371 -22.39 -12.93 -33.82
CA ASN A 371 -23.63 -12.42 -33.18
C ASN A 371 -24.40 -13.47 -32.33
N ASN A 372 -23.96 -14.72 -32.22
CA ASN A 372 -24.71 -15.80 -31.54
C ASN A 372 -23.87 -16.59 -30.51
N ILE A 373 -23.23 -15.90 -29.56
CA ILE A 373 -22.56 -16.56 -28.42
C ILE A 373 -23.51 -16.57 -27.22
N GLU A 374 -23.91 -17.75 -26.76
CA GLU A 374 -24.66 -17.91 -25.51
C GLU A 374 -23.70 -18.27 -24.36
N ALA A 375 -24.07 -17.99 -23.11
CA ALA A 375 -23.24 -18.36 -21.98
C ALA A 375 -23.19 -19.91 -21.85
N PRO A 376 -22.00 -20.54 -21.81
CA PRO A 376 -21.83 -21.99 -22.04
C PRO A 376 -22.46 -22.93 -20.99
N MET A 377 -22.88 -22.40 -19.83
CA MET A 377 -23.74 -23.11 -18.88
C MET A 377 -24.56 -22.10 -18.08
N SER A 378 -25.70 -22.49 -17.51
CA SER A 378 -26.52 -21.53 -16.76
C SER A 378 -25.78 -20.99 -15.53
N ALA A 379 -26.11 -19.76 -15.11
CA ALA A 379 -25.57 -19.13 -13.90
C ALA A 379 -25.60 -20.04 -12.66
N LYS A 380 -26.60 -20.94 -12.54
CA LYS A 380 -26.70 -21.90 -11.44
C LYS A 380 -25.64 -23.01 -11.53
N GLU A 381 -25.37 -23.52 -12.73
CA GLU A 381 -24.34 -24.55 -12.96
C GLU A 381 -22.95 -23.95 -12.81
N TRP A 382 -22.74 -22.73 -13.31
CA TRP A 382 -21.48 -22.01 -13.16
C TRP A 382 -21.12 -21.77 -11.69
N LEU A 383 -22.06 -21.31 -10.86
CA LEU A 383 -21.81 -21.12 -9.43
C LEU A 383 -21.40 -22.40 -8.71
N ALA A 384 -21.96 -23.56 -9.11
CA ALA A 384 -21.57 -24.86 -8.57
C ALA A 384 -20.19 -25.32 -9.11
N TYR A 385 -19.88 -25.04 -10.37
CA TYR A 385 -18.57 -25.29 -10.98
C TYR A 385 -17.47 -24.43 -10.30
N ALA A 386 -17.77 -23.17 -10.05
CA ALA A 386 -16.92 -22.25 -9.29
C ALA A 386 -16.71 -22.73 -7.85
N GLU A 387 -17.78 -23.06 -7.12
CA GLU A 387 -17.69 -23.57 -5.74
C GLU A 387 -16.86 -24.88 -5.67
N SER A 388 -16.90 -25.71 -6.72
CA SER A 388 -16.16 -26.98 -6.77
C SER A 388 -14.64 -26.84 -6.81
N LYS A 389 -14.07 -25.69 -7.22
CA LYS A 389 -12.61 -25.57 -7.37
C LYS A 389 -11.92 -25.56 -6.00
N SER A 390 -10.83 -26.29 -5.88
CA SER A 390 -10.18 -26.56 -4.59
C SER A 390 -9.45 -25.34 -4.00
N SER A 391 -8.77 -24.53 -4.83
CA SER A 391 -8.02 -23.35 -4.39
C SER A 391 -8.86 -22.08 -4.42
N ALA A 392 -8.60 -21.14 -3.51
CA ALA A 392 -9.22 -19.82 -3.53
C ALA A 392 -8.82 -18.98 -4.76
N SER A 393 -7.64 -19.25 -5.34
CA SER A 393 -7.17 -18.59 -6.58
C SER A 393 -8.00 -19.01 -7.79
N HIS A 394 -8.32 -20.32 -7.90
CA HIS A 394 -9.17 -20.84 -8.97
C HIS A 394 -10.62 -20.42 -8.77
N ARG A 395 -11.17 -20.55 -7.54
CA ARG A 395 -12.55 -20.07 -7.26
C ARG A 395 -12.75 -18.61 -7.64
N LEU A 396 -11.78 -17.75 -7.35
CA LEU A 396 -11.82 -16.35 -7.75
C LEU A 396 -11.98 -16.21 -9.28
N ASN A 397 -11.18 -16.92 -10.09
CA ASN A 397 -11.31 -16.91 -11.56
C ASN A 397 -12.71 -17.33 -12.01
N GLU A 398 -13.22 -18.46 -11.53
CA GLU A 398 -14.51 -18.98 -12.01
C GLU A 398 -15.66 -18.04 -11.66
N TYR A 399 -15.60 -17.37 -10.49
CA TYR A 399 -16.59 -16.36 -10.14
C TYR A 399 -16.41 -15.06 -10.94
N ILE A 400 -15.19 -14.69 -11.36
CA ILE A 400 -14.95 -13.55 -12.28
C ILE A 400 -15.50 -13.85 -13.67
N ALA A 401 -15.15 -15.00 -14.26
CA ALA A 401 -15.65 -15.44 -15.56
C ALA A 401 -17.19 -15.56 -15.58
N GLY A 402 -17.77 -16.10 -14.50
CA GLY A 402 -19.22 -16.13 -14.34
C GLY A 402 -19.85 -14.76 -14.14
N TYR A 403 -19.12 -13.79 -13.56
CA TYR A 403 -19.55 -12.39 -13.45
C TYR A 403 -19.49 -11.65 -14.80
N GLU A 404 -18.54 -11.97 -15.68
CA GLU A 404 -18.48 -11.43 -17.05
C GLU A 404 -19.73 -11.82 -17.87
N TRP A 405 -20.18 -13.08 -17.75
CA TRP A 405 -21.42 -13.55 -18.38
C TRP A 405 -22.70 -13.11 -17.65
N TYR A 406 -22.66 -12.98 -16.32
CA TYR A 406 -23.83 -12.70 -15.49
C TYR A 406 -23.63 -11.52 -14.51
N PRO A 407 -23.29 -10.31 -14.99
CA PRO A 407 -22.93 -9.17 -14.14
C PRO A 407 -24.09 -8.61 -13.31
N SER A 408 -25.32 -9.08 -13.55
CA SER A 408 -26.53 -8.74 -12.77
C SER A 408 -26.88 -9.77 -11.69
N ASP A 409 -26.12 -10.87 -11.57
CA ASP A 409 -26.35 -11.91 -10.57
C ASP A 409 -25.34 -11.77 -9.42
N SER A 410 -25.77 -11.15 -8.32
CA SER A 410 -24.91 -10.82 -7.17
C SER A 410 -24.23 -12.03 -6.51
N ARG A 411 -24.65 -13.26 -6.83
CA ARG A 411 -24.03 -14.48 -6.32
C ARG A 411 -22.60 -14.67 -6.81
N PHE A 412 -22.25 -14.11 -7.98
CA PHE A 412 -20.87 -14.07 -8.46
C PHE A 412 -20.05 -13.02 -7.71
N GLU A 413 -20.62 -11.84 -7.44
CA GLU A 413 -20.01 -10.81 -6.57
C GLU A 413 -19.74 -11.34 -5.15
N ASP A 414 -20.71 -12.04 -4.54
CA ASP A 414 -20.53 -12.73 -3.26
C ASP A 414 -19.39 -13.77 -3.32
N GLY A 415 -19.32 -14.54 -4.42
CA GLY A 415 -18.28 -15.55 -4.65
C GLY A 415 -16.88 -14.96 -4.84
N ILE A 416 -16.76 -13.84 -5.57
CA ILE A 416 -15.55 -13.03 -5.72
C ILE A 416 -15.11 -12.52 -4.34
N HIS A 417 -16.00 -11.87 -3.60
CA HIS A 417 -15.72 -11.34 -2.27
C HIS A 417 -15.27 -12.43 -1.28
N ALA A 418 -15.92 -13.59 -1.27
CA ALA A 418 -15.53 -14.71 -0.42
C ALA A 418 -14.15 -15.28 -0.82
N SER A 419 -13.91 -15.45 -2.12
CA SER A 419 -12.65 -16.02 -2.64
C SER A 419 -11.46 -15.08 -2.43
N SER A 420 -11.64 -13.77 -2.70
CA SER A 420 -10.63 -12.73 -2.42
C SER A 420 -10.27 -12.63 -0.94
N ARG A 421 -11.23 -12.76 -0.01
CA ARG A 421 -10.92 -12.81 1.44
C ARG A 421 -10.12 -14.06 1.83
N LEU A 422 -10.41 -15.23 1.24
CA LEU A 422 -9.64 -16.45 1.48
C LEU A 422 -8.22 -16.35 0.90
N LEU A 423 -8.09 -15.82 -0.32
CA LEU A 423 -6.81 -15.62 -0.99
C LEU A 423 -5.95 -14.58 -0.26
N PHE A 424 -6.55 -13.50 0.25
CA PHE A 424 -5.87 -12.49 1.06
C PHE A 424 -5.24 -13.07 2.33
N ASN A 425 -5.98 -13.88 3.09
CA ASN A 425 -5.46 -14.51 4.30
C ASN A 425 -4.30 -15.48 4.02
N TRP A 426 -4.35 -16.18 2.87
CA TRP A 426 -3.25 -17.03 2.41
C TRP A 426 -2.02 -16.22 1.99
N ALA A 427 -2.23 -15.13 1.24
CA ALA A 427 -1.18 -14.21 0.78
C ALA A 427 -0.46 -13.54 1.97
N LYS A 428 -1.22 -13.07 2.97
CA LYS A 428 -0.68 -12.58 4.25
C LYS A 428 0.18 -13.64 4.95
N THR A 429 -0.20 -14.91 4.91
CA THR A 429 0.63 -15.99 5.46
C THR A 429 1.95 -16.18 4.70
N GLN A 430 1.99 -15.92 3.39
CA GLN A 430 3.26 -15.93 2.64
C GLN A 430 4.10 -14.68 2.93
N HIS A 431 3.46 -13.52 3.06
CA HIS A 431 4.09 -12.25 3.45
C HIS A 431 4.75 -12.34 4.83
N ASP A 432 4.06 -12.92 5.81
CA ASP A 432 4.55 -13.17 7.17
C ASP A 432 5.68 -14.22 7.23
N LEU A 433 5.84 -15.01 6.16
CA LEU A 433 6.96 -15.94 5.93
C LEU A 433 8.09 -15.34 5.06
N GLU A 434 8.06 -14.02 4.84
CA GLU A 434 9.06 -13.27 4.05
C GLU A 434 9.13 -13.71 2.56
N ARG A 435 8.06 -14.34 2.05
CA ARG A 435 7.90 -14.79 0.65
C ARG A 435 7.19 -13.71 -0.18
N PHE A 436 7.81 -12.54 -0.26
CA PHE A 436 7.17 -11.32 -0.81
C PHE A 436 6.59 -11.53 -2.21
N GLU A 437 7.35 -12.06 -3.17
CA GLU A 437 6.88 -12.34 -4.55
C GLU A 437 5.57 -13.14 -4.58
N THR A 438 5.46 -14.19 -3.75
CA THR A 438 4.27 -15.06 -3.68
C THR A 438 3.07 -14.36 -3.03
N ALA A 439 3.30 -13.35 -2.19
CA ALA A 439 2.24 -12.52 -1.64
C ALA A 439 1.81 -11.43 -2.65
N ILE A 440 2.78 -10.77 -3.31
CA ILE A 440 2.59 -9.73 -4.34
C ILE A 440 1.71 -10.24 -5.48
N ASP A 441 2.05 -11.41 -6.04
CA ASP A 441 1.30 -12.13 -7.09
C ASP A 441 -0.19 -12.25 -6.73
N ARG A 442 -0.49 -12.76 -5.52
CA ARG A 442 -1.88 -12.96 -5.06
C ARG A 442 -2.56 -11.66 -4.64
N TYR A 443 -1.85 -10.65 -4.13
CA TYR A 443 -2.42 -9.33 -3.84
C TYR A 443 -2.83 -8.61 -5.13
N LYS A 444 -1.98 -8.62 -6.16
CA LYS A 444 -2.31 -8.07 -7.49
C LYS A 444 -3.53 -8.78 -8.10
N LYS A 445 -3.59 -10.12 -8.01
CA LYS A 445 -4.77 -10.89 -8.45
C LYS A 445 -6.06 -10.53 -7.71
N ILE A 446 -6.01 -10.17 -6.43
CA ILE A 446 -7.19 -9.71 -5.67
C ILE A 446 -7.63 -8.31 -6.13
N LEU A 447 -6.68 -7.40 -6.41
CA LEU A 447 -6.97 -6.04 -6.89
C LEU A 447 -7.45 -6.01 -8.35
N ALA A 448 -7.15 -7.03 -9.15
CA ALA A 448 -7.62 -7.20 -10.52
C ALA A 448 -9.08 -7.72 -10.62
N ALA A 449 -9.74 -8.05 -9.51
CA ALA A 449 -11.12 -8.48 -9.53
C ALA A 449 -12.08 -7.32 -9.91
N PRO A 450 -13.12 -7.55 -10.74
CA PRO A 450 -14.01 -6.50 -11.23
C PRO A 450 -14.90 -5.90 -10.14
N VAL A 451 -15.07 -6.60 -9.01
CA VAL A 451 -15.76 -6.14 -7.81
C VAL A 451 -14.97 -6.54 -6.56
N ILE A 452 -14.78 -5.59 -5.63
CA ILE A 452 -14.06 -5.81 -4.37
C ILE A 452 -14.60 -4.91 -3.26
N ASP A 453 -14.73 -5.47 -2.05
CA ASP A 453 -14.99 -4.71 -0.82
C ASP A 453 -13.86 -3.69 -0.60
N ALA A 454 -14.21 -2.40 -0.63
CA ALA A 454 -13.26 -1.30 -0.41
C ALA A 454 -12.44 -1.43 0.89
N THR A 455 -12.98 -2.10 1.92
CA THR A 455 -12.26 -2.39 3.18
C THR A 455 -11.16 -3.43 2.98
N LEU A 456 -11.43 -4.45 2.15
CA LEU A 456 -10.44 -5.45 1.76
C LEU A 456 -9.41 -4.82 0.81
N GLN A 457 -9.86 -4.04 -0.17
CA GLN A 457 -8.99 -3.34 -1.13
C GLN A 457 -7.91 -2.52 -0.42
N GLN A 458 -8.29 -1.62 0.50
CA GLN A 458 -7.33 -0.76 1.21
C GLN A 458 -6.28 -1.54 2.03
N GLU A 459 -6.66 -2.66 2.66
CA GLU A 459 -5.71 -3.51 3.38
C GLU A 459 -4.84 -4.34 2.41
N VAL A 460 -5.36 -4.77 1.25
CA VAL A 460 -4.58 -5.45 0.19
C VAL A 460 -3.56 -4.50 -0.43
N GLU A 461 -3.95 -3.28 -0.80
CA GLU A 461 -3.07 -2.23 -1.35
C GLU A 461 -1.92 -1.92 -0.38
N LYS A 462 -2.22 -1.70 0.90
CA LYS A 462 -1.22 -1.47 1.94
C LYS A 462 -0.27 -2.66 2.15
N ARG A 463 -0.80 -3.89 2.10
CA ARG A 463 0.02 -5.12 2.23
C ARG A 463 0.90 -5.34 1.00
N LEU A 464 0.43 -4.93 -0.18
CA LEU A 464 1.21 -4.91 -1.41
C LEU A 464 2.36 -3.89 -1.30
N GLU A 465 2.13 -2.66 -0.84
CA GLU A 465 3.19 -1.66 -0.61
C GLU A 465 4.25 -2.15 0.39
N ASP A 466 3.83 -2.74 1.52
CA ASP A 466 4.73 -3.37 2.49
C ASP A 466 5.54 -4.50 1.83
N ALA A 467 4.91 -5.36 1.02
CA ALA A 467 5.57 -6.51 0.39
C ALA A 467 6.55 -6.11 -0.74
N GLU A 468 6.17 -5.20 -1.63
CA GLU A 468 7.06 -4.66 -2.67
C GLU A 468 8.23 -3.87 -2.08
N SER A 469 8.04 -3.31 -0.87
CA SER A 469 9.11 -2.71 -0.08
C SER A 469 10.01 -3.73 0.66
N GLY A 470 9.72 -5.03 0.59
CA GLY A 470 10.42 -6.09 1.33
C GLY A 470 10.22 -6.02 2.86
N ARG A 471 9.12 -5.44 3.33
CA ARG A 471 8.84 -5.19 4.76
C ARG A 471 7.81 -6.17 5.31
N LEU A 472 8.03 -6.60 6.55
CA LEU A 472 6.97 -7.19 7.37
C LEU A 472 6.05 -6.07 7.87
N SER A 473 4.73 -6.30 7.78
CA SER A 473 3.73 -5.32 8.24
C SER A 473 3.85 -5.03 9.73
N ALA A 474 3.27 -3.90 10.17
CA ALA A 474 3.26 -3.48 11.58
C ALA A 474 2.84 -4.58 12.57
N ASP A 475 1.77 -5.34 12.30
CA ASP A 475 1.33 -6.44 13.17
C ASP A 475 2.34 -7.58 13.24
N SER A 476 2.85 -8.00 12.07
CA SER A 476 3.74 -9.15 11.92
C SER A 476 5.09 -8.85 12.56
N LEU A 477 5.61 -7.63 12.35
CA LEU A 477 6.82 -7.14 13.01
C LEU A 477 6.61 -6.92 14.51
N TYR A 478 5.44 -6.45 14.95
CA TYR A 478 5.11 -6.32 16.37
C TYR A 478 5.05 -7.67 17.09
N GLU A 479 4.43 -8.69 16.49
CA GLU A 479 4.41 -10.05 17.07
C GLU A 479 5.77 -10.75 16.96
N LYS A 480 6.57 -10.52 15.91
CA LYS A 480 7.98 -10.94 15.83
C LYS A 480 8.81 -10.33 16.98
N ALA A 481 8.62 -9.02 17.25
CA ALA A 481 9.22 -8.33 18.38
C ALA A 481 8.73 -8.88 19.73
N ARG A 482 7.42 -9.09 19.89
CA ARG A 482 6.78 -9.59 21.12
C ARG A 482 7.25 -10.98 21.51
N ASN A 483 7.39 -11.89 20.53
CA ASN A 483 7.71 -13.28 20.80
C ASN A 483 9.23 -13.56 20.88
N GLU A 484 10.10 -12.59 20.55
CA GLU A 484 11.54 -12.73 20.78
C GLU A 484 11.87 -12.83 22.28
N SER A 485 12.58 -13.92 22.62
CA SER A 485 13.10 -14.29 23.94
C SER A 485 14.25 -13.40 24.45
N LYS A 486 15.11 -12.93 23.54
CA LYS A 486 16.35 -12.22 23.85
C LYS A 486 16.07 -10.72 23.95
N ALA A 487 16.04 -10.19 25.18
CA ALA A 487 15.73 -8.78 25.47
C ALA A 487 16.47 -7.75 24.58
N SER A 488 17.70 -8.05 24.15
CA SER A 488 18.46 -7.21 23.22
C SER A 488 17.84 -7.14 21.81
N TYR A 489 17.57 -8.28 21.17
CA TYR A 489 16.98 -8.35 19.83
C TYR A 489 15.51 -7.91 19.84
N LYS A 490 14.77 -8.22 20.91
CA LYS A 490 13.42 -7.69 21.15
C LYS A 490 13.40 -6.14 21.16
N LEU A 491 14.38 -5.50 21.80
CA LEU A 491 14.52 -4.03 21.76
C LEU A 491 14.84 -3.52 20.34
N GLU A 492 15.74 -4.18 19.58
CA GLU A 492 16.00 -3.84 18.17
C GLU A 492 14.75 -3.93 17.30
N LEU A 493 13.96 -5.00 17.41
CA LEU A 493 12.74 -5.20 16.63
C LEU A 493 11.67 -4.14 16.96
N TYR A 494 11.58 -3.68 18.20
CA TYR A 494 10.70 -2.56 18.57
C TYR A 494 11.20 -1.19 18.09
N ILE A 495 12.52 -0.98 18.00
CA ILE A 495 13.11 0.24 17.41
C ILE A 495 12.87 0.27 15.90
N GLU A 496 13.14 -0.84 15.21
CA GLU A 496 12.92 -0.96 13.77
C GLU A 496 11.44 -0.78 13.42
N GLY A 497 10.53 -1.36 14.20
CA GLY A 497 9.10 -1.13 14.03
C GLY A 497 8.67 0.32 14.32
N ASN A 498 9.28 1.02 15.28
CA ASN A 498 9.04 2.46 15.48
C ASN A 498 9.60 3.31 14.32
N ARG A 499 10.68 2.86 13.68
CA ARG A 499 11.30 3.53 12.51
C ARG A 499 10.46 3.36 11.25
N LEU A 500 9.85 2.19 11.04
CA LEU A 500 9.00 1.88 9.90
C LEU A 500 7.55 2.38 10.09
N TYR A 501 7.02 2.28 11.31
CA TYR A 501 5.62 2.58 11.64
C TYR A 501 5.53 3.56 12.82
N PRO A 502 6.00 4.81 12.67
CA PRO A 502 6.16 5.75 13.78
C PRO A 502 4.85 6.12 14.49
N ASP A 503 3.70 6.05 13.83
CA ASP A 503 2.40 6.35 14.46
C ASP A 503 1.85 5.19 15.29
N ASP A 504 2.38 3.97 15.13
CA ASP A 504 1.95 2.82 15.92
C ASP A 504 2.58 2.83 17.33
N SER A 505 1.78 3.35 18.27
CA SER A 505 2.10 3.42 19.70
C SER A 505 2.50 2.09 20.36
N ARG A 506 2.19 0.93 19.73
CA ARG A 506 2.63 -0.39 20.21
C ARG A 506 4.15 -0.51 20.21
N PHE A 507 4.84 -0.01 19.17
CA PHE A 507 6.30 -0.04 19.11
C PHE A 507 6.94 0.87 20.15
N LYS A 508 6.45 2.11 20.30
CA LYS A 508 6.89 3.06 21.34
C LYS A 508 6.79 2.47 22.76
N SER A 509 5.72 1.73 23.02
CA SER A 509 5.48 1.01 24.29
C SER A 509 6.39 -0.22 24.45
N GLY A 510 6.63 -0.95 23.35
CA GLY A 510 7.59 -2.05 23.26
C GLY A 510 9.02 -1.63 23.57
N ILE A 511 9.46 -0.46 23.08
CA ILE A 511 10.77 0.14 23.40
C ILE A 511 10.92 0.32 24.92
N GLN A 512 9.96 0.97 25.60
CA GLN A 512 10.08 1.24 27.04
C GLN A 512 10.15 -0.05 27.87
N SER A 513 9.24 -0.98 27.61
CA SER A 513 9.16 -2.26 28.34
C SER A 513 10.39 -3.15 28.09
N SER A 514 10.94 -3.13 26.88
CA SER A 514 12.13 -3.90 26.52
C SER A 514 13.42 -3.28 27.05
N ALA A 515 13.53 -1.95 27.02
CA ALA A 515 14.64 -1.23 27.66
C ALA A 515 14.67 -1.46 29.19
N GLN A 516 13.52 -1.40 29.85
CA GLN A 516 13.40 -1.71 31.28
C GLN A 516 13.76 -3.18 31.58
N SER A 517 13.33 -4.12 30.73
CA SER A 517 13.68 -5.55 30.85
C SER A 517 15.19 -5.78 30.66
N LEU A 518 15.80 -5.08 29.71
CA LEU A 518 17.24 -5.16 29.44
C LEU A 518 18.08 -4.52 30.55
N LEU A 519 17.61 -3.42 31.17
CA LEU A 519 18.20 -2.80 32.36
C LEU A 519 18.22 -3.78 33.55
N ILE A 520 17.10 -4.46 33.82
CA ILE A 520 17.01 -5.49 34.86
C ILE A 520 17.96 -6.66 34.59
N TRP A 521 18.05 -7.13 33.33
CA TRP A 521 18.98 -8.20 32.94
C TRP A 521 20.45 -7.79 33.11
N ALA A 522 20.81 -6.59 32.65
CA ALA A 522 22.17 -6.06 32.72
C ALA A 522 22.62 -5.83 34.18
N ARG A 523 21.70 -5.38 35.04
CA ARG A 523 21.90 -5.34 36.50
C ARG A 523 22.16 -6.71 37.10
N GLY A 524 21.45 -7.74 36.63
CA GLY A 524 21.74 -9.13 36.98
C GLY A 524 23.19 -9.51 36.67
N GLN A 525 23.67 -9.17 35.47
CA GLN A 525 25.07 -9.39 35.08
C GLN A 525 26.06 -8.61 35.97
N GLN A 526 25.80 -7.33 36.23
CA GLN A 526 26.62 -6.49 37.11
C GLN A 526 26.76 -7.09 38.52
N ASN A 527 25.65 -7.55 39.11
CA ASN A 527 25.65 -8.14 40.45
C ASN A 527 26.30 -9.54 40.49
N SER A 528 26.36 -10.26 39.36
CA SER A 528 27.17 -11.46 39.20
C SER A 528 28.64 -11.19 38.82
N GLY A 529 29.09 -9.93 38.78
CA GLY A 529 30.46 -9.54 38.43
C GLY A 529 30.78 -9.50 36.93
N ASN A 530 29.79 -9.76 36.06
CA ASN A 530 29.92 -9.72 34.60
C ASN A 530 29.83 -8.27 34.07
N PHE A 531 30.67 -7.36 34.59
CA PHE A 531 30.60 -5.92 34.35
C PHE A 531 30.62 -5.53 32.87
N GLU A 532 31.45 -6.17 32.06
CA GLU A 532 31.55 -5.94 30.61
C GLU A 532 30.19 -6.11 29.89
N LYS A 533 29.48 -7.20 30.17
CA LYS A 533 28.14 -7.49 29.63
C LYS A 533 27.06 -6.55 30.16
N ALA A 534 27.25 -5.99 31.36
CA ALA A 534 26.35 -4.98 31.90
C ALA A 534 26.56 -3.63 31.21
N ILE A 535 27.82 -3.16 31.12
CA ILE A 535 28.24 -1.90 30.51
C ILE A 535 27.76 -1.79 29.06
N ASP A 536 28.01 -2.81 28.24
CA ASP A 536 27.56 -2.89 26.84
C ASP A 536 26.03 -2.70 26.72
N ARG A 537 25.25 -3.43 27.53
CA ARG A 537 23.78 -3.33 27.49
C ARG A 537 23.26 -2.00 28.05
N TYR A 538 23.96 -1.38 29.00
CA TYR A 538 23.63 -0.04 29.47
C TYR A 538 23.87 1.03 28.39
N HIS A 539 25.01 0.99 27.70
CA HIS A 539 25.25 1.89 26.56
C HIS A 539 24.16 1.74 25.48
N ARG A 540 23.80 0.50 25.15
CA ARG A 540 22.76 0.17 24.17
C ARG A 540 21.34 0.58 24.58
N ILE A 541 21.05 0.83 25.86
CA ILE A 541 19.79 1.42 26.32
C ILE A 541 19.85 2.95 26.23
N ILE A 542 20.98 3.55 26.62
CA ILE A 542 21.18 5.00 26.61
C ILE A 542 21.15 5.57 25.18
N SER A 543 21.66 4.82 24.20
CA SER A 543 21.74 5.22 22.79
C SER A 543 20.40 5.28 22.04
N VAL A 544 19.34 4.68 22.55
CA VAL A 544 18.00 4.68 21.90
C VAL A 544 17.30 5.98 22.23
N GLU A 545 17.00 6.84 21.25
CA GLU A 545 16.48 8.19 21.50
C GLU A 545 15.15 8.15 22.29
N GLU A 546 14.26 7.25 21.89
CA GLU A 546 12.89 7.12 22.35
C GLU A 546 12.74 6.51 23.75
N VAL A 547 13.82 5.92 24.32
CA VAL A 547 13.80 5.43 25.71
C VAL A 547 13.67 6.62 26.66
N ASN A 548 12.67 6.57 27.54
CA ASN A 548 12.31 7.70 28.39
C ASN A 548 13.44 8.12 29.36
N LYS A 549 13.39 9.38 29.77
CA LYS A 549 14.43 10.02 30.61
C LYS A 549 14.65 9.32 31.96
N SER A 550 13.63 8.66 32.53
CA SER A 550 13.77 7.94 33.80
C SER A 550 14.57 6.63 33.64
N ILE A 551 14.27 5.85 32.59
CA ILE A 551 15.05 4.64 32.26
C ILE A 551 16.49 5.02 31.91
N LYS A 552 16.71 6.08 31.11
CA LYS A 552 18.07 6.57 30.80
C LYS A 552 18.83 6.98 32.05
N PHE A 553 18.27 7.85 32.89
CA PHE A 553 18.90 8.28 34.14
C PHE A 553 19.21 7.11 35.10
N SER A 554 18.31 6.13 35.22
CA SER A 554 18.59 4.92 36.02
C SER A 554 19.72 4.09 35.42
N THR A 555 19.73 3.91 34.09
CA THR A 555 20.77 3.19 33.36
C THR A 555 22.14 3.86 33.52
N GLU A 556 22.21 5.20 33.45
CA GLU A 556 23.43 5.99 33.68
C GLU A 556 24.02 5.78 35.08
N LYS A 557 23.18 5.69 36.13
CA LYS A 557 23.66 5.39 37.49
C LYS A 557 24.16 3.96 37.64
N HIS A 558 23.49 2.98 37.01
CA HIS A 558 23.98 1.61 36.97
C HIS A 558 25.32 1.50 36.23
N LEU A 559 25.44 2.18 35.08
CA LEU A 559 26.66 2.26 34.27
C LEU A 559 27.84 2.86 35.05
N ALA A 560 27.63 3.97 35.77
CA ALA A 560 28.67 4.56 36.60
C ALA A 560 29.21 3.56 37.65
N TYR A 561 28.34 2.83 38.33
CA TYR A 561 28.75 1.77 39.26
C TYR A 561 29.48 0.61 38.55
N ALA A 562 29.03 0.21 37.35
CA ALA A 562 29.64 -0.89 36.61
C ALA A 562 31.04 -0.54 36.07
N LEU A 563 31.25 0.70 35.61
CA LEU A 563 32.56 1.23 35.22
C LEU A 563 33.56 1.23 36.39
N GLU A 564 33.08 1.55 37.60
CA GLU A 564 33.86 1.42 38.84
C GLU A 564 33.98 -0.03 39.37
N LYS A 565 33.46 -1.03 38.62
CA LYS A 565 33.40 -2.45 39.00
C LYS A 565 32.71 -2.71 40.35
N LYS A 566 31.71 -1.88 40.68
CA LYS A 566 30.86 -2.02 41.87
C LYS A 566 29.57 -2.75 41.54
N VAL A 567 29.21 -3.72 42.39
CA VAL A 567 27.85 -4.29 42.41
C VAL A 567 26.84 -3.22 42.89
N VAL A 568 25.58 -3.37 42.52
CA VAL A 568 24.51 -2.45 42.98
C VAL A 568 24.18 -2.77 44.46
N PRO A 569 24.32 -1.82 45.40
CA PRO A 569 24.02 -2.04 46.81
C PRO A 569 22.55 -2.43 47.03
N THR A 570 22.28 -3.22 48.07
CA THR A 570 20.90 -3.65 48.37
C THR A 570 20.04 -2.49 48.87
N ALA A 571 18.72 -2.58 48.67
CA ALA A 571 17.77 -1.62 49.18
C ALA A 571 17.93 -1.38 50.70
N ASN A 572 18.28 -2.41 51.47
CA ASN A 572 18.49 -2.28 52.91
C ASN A 572 19.81 -1.59 53.29
N GLU A 573 20.84 -1.65 52.44
CA GLU A 573 22.09 -0.90 52.65
C GLU A 573 21.91 0.58 52.31
N ILE A 574 21.28 0.89 51.17
CA ILE A 574 21.00 2.29 50.78
C ILE A 574 20.03 2.93 51.77
N TYR A 575 18.98 2.22 52.20
CA TYR A 575 18.05 2.75 53.21
C TYR A 575 18.74 3.01 54.57
N LYS A 576 19.69 2.15 54.98
CA LYS A 576 20.52 2.41 56.18
C LYS A 576 21.46 3.60 55.98
N SER A 577 22.07 3.73 54.81
CA SER A 577 22.93 4.87 54.44
C SER A 577 22.15 6.18 54.48
N ALA A 578 21.01 6.27 53.80
CA ALA A 578 20.15 7.46 53.77
C ALA A 578 19.77 7.94 55.17
N ASN A 579 19.40 7.03 56.07
CA ASN A 579 19.02 7.35 57.45
C ASN A 579 20.22 7.61 58.40
N SER A 580 21.47 7.37 57.97
CA SER A 580 22.66 7.74 58.74
C SER A 580 23.25 9.10 58.33
N GLN A 581 22.81 9.68 57.21
CA GLN A 581 23.24 11.00 56.76
C GLN A 581 22.71 12.12 57.67
N THR A 582 23.56 13.10 57.97
CA THR A 582 23.22 14.25 58.85
C THR A 582 22.81 15.52 58.10
N LYS A 583 23.02 15.57 56.78
CA LYS A 583 22.67 16.72 55.92
C LYS A 583 21.49 16.35 55.03
N VAL A 584 20.46 17.19 55.00
CA VAL A 584 19.24 16.97 54.18
C VAL A 584 19.56 16.73 52.70
N SER A 585 20.57 17.42 52.14
CA SER A 585 21.04 17.19 50.77
C SER A 585 21.65 15.80 50.56
N SER A 586 22.34 15.25 51.56
CA SER A 586 22.89 13.89 51.51
C SER A 586 21.80 12.84 51.71
N ILE A 587 20.87 13.06 52.65
CA ILE A 587 19.66 12.24 52.84
C ILE A 587 18.88 12.13 51.53
N TYR A 588 18.64 13.27 50.85
CA TYR A 588 17.97 13.34 49.55
C TYR A 588 18.71 12.54 48.46
N THR A 589 20.02 12.76 48.30
CA THR A 589 20.81 12.05 47.27
C THR A 589 20.79 10.54 47.47
N GLU A 590 20.89 10.05 48.70
CA GLU A 590 20.80 8.62 49.01
C GLU A 590 19.39 8.06 48.75
N PHE A 591 18.31 8.79 49.09
CA PHE A 591 16.95 8.36 48.78
C PHE A 591 16.66 8.36 47.27
N VAL A 592 17.18 9.34 46.51
CA VAL A 592 17.08 9.37 45.03
C VAL A 592 17.86 8.21 44.40
N LEU A 593 19.07 7.93 44.88
CA LEU A 593 19.88 6.78 44.44
C LEU A 593 19.16 5.44 44.73
N GLY A 594 18.56 5.34 45.92
CA GLY A 594 17.74 4.20 46.31
C GLY A 594 16.53 4.00 45.39
N TYR A 595 15.77 5.05 45.09
CA TYR A 595 14.66 4.98 44.13
C TYR A 595 15.13 4.60 42.72
N VAL A 596 16.26 5.16 42.26
CA VAL A 596 16.85 4.82 40.95
C VAL A 596 17.17 3.33 40.81
N PHE A 597 17.66 2.70 41.89
CA PHE A 597 17.95 1.26 41.92
C PHE A 597 16.74 0.40 42.34
N TYR A 598 15.71 0.97 42.97
CA TYR A 598 14.55 0.25 43.52
C TYR A 598 13.28 1.13 43.44
N PRO A 599 12.74 1.40 42.24
CA PRO A 599 11.64 2.35 42.07
C PRO A 599 10.34 1.90 42.74
N GLU A 600 10.12 0.59 42.85
CA GLU A 600 8.94 -0.01 43.49
C GLU A 600 9.02 -0.02 45.04
N ASP A 601 10.19 0.26 45.63
CA ASP A 601 10.34 0.26 47.08
C ASP A 601 9.85 1.60 47.65
N SER A 602 8.63 1.56 48.19
CA SER A 602 7.93 2.73 48.73
C SER A 602 8.69 3.47 49.83
N ARG A 603 9.71 2.87 50.46
CA ARG A 603 10.61 3.55 51.39
C ARG A 603 11.42 4.65 50.70
N PHE A 604 11.89 4.41 49.47
CA PHE A 604 12.61 5.41 48.71
C PHE A 604 11.66 6.47 48.13
N ILE A 605 10.48 6.09 47.64
CA ILE A 605 9.45 7.04 47.18
C ILE A 605 9.12 8.06 48.30
N ASN A 606 8.78 7.56 49.49
CA ASN A 606 8.47 8.41 50.64
C ASN A 606 9.69 9.19 51.15
N GLY A 607 10.88 8.61 51.09
CA GLY A 607 12.14 9.28 51.42
C GLY A 607 12.47 10.44 50.49
N VAL A 608 12.33 10.27 49.16
CA VAL A 608 12.51 11.33 48.16
C VAL A 608 11.49 12.44 48.39
N TYR A 609 10.20 12.12 48.56
CA TYR A 609 9.19 13.14 48.84
C TYR A 609 9.47 13.93 50.13
N THR A 610 9.84 13.25 51.22
CA THR A 610 10.09 13.88 52.52
C THR A 610 11.33 14.77 52.49
N SER A 611 12.43 14.26 51.92
CA SER A 611 13.69 15.01 51.81
C SER A 611 13.63 16.15 50.79
N SER A 612 12.84 16.01 49.71
CA SER A 612 12.55 17.11 48.77
C SER A 612 11.84 18.27 49.47
N GLN A 613 10.83 17.97 50.29
CA GLN A 613 10.12 18.98 51.08
C GLN A 613 11.07 19.68 52.07
N GLN A 614 11.87 18.91 52.81
CA GLN A 614 12.86 19.47 53.75
C GLN A 614 13.92 20.33 53.06
N LEU A 615 14.41 19.94 51.87
CA LEU A 615 15.31 20.78 51.07
C LEU A 615 14.62 22.06 50.61
N PHE A 616 13.35 21.97 50.20
CA PHE A 616 12.56 23.09 49.70
C PHE A 616 12.29 24.13 50.78
N ASP A 617 11.89 23.70 51.98
CA ASP A 617 11.64 24.58 53.11
C ASP A 617 12.95 25.25 53.58
N TRP A 618 14.08 24.54 53.57
CA TRP A 618 15.40 25.12 53.82
C TRP A 618 15.82 26.13 52.74
N ALA A 619 15.54 25.85 51.46
CA ALA A 619 15.82 26.75 50.34
C ALA A 619 14.97 28.02 50.40
N LYS A 620 13.69 27.91 50.83
CA LYS A 620 12.79 29.05 51.11
C LYS A 620 13.36 29.95 52.20
N LEU A 621 13.97 29.40 53.25
CA LEU A 621 14.67 30.20 54.27
C LEU A 621 15.91 30.92 53.72
N GLN A 622 16.68 30.33 52.79
CA GLN A 622 17.81 31.03 52.16
C GLN A 622 17.34 32.11 51.18
N HIS A 623 16.26 31.85 50.43
CA HIS A 623 15.62 32.80 49.53
C HIS A 623 15.08 34.02 50.29
N ASN A 624 14.38 33.80 51.42
CA ASN A 624 13.91 34.88 52.31
C ASN A 624 15.07 35.69 52.94
N ALA A 625 16.27 35.11 53.04
CA ALA A 625 17.48 35.77 53.52
C ALA A 625 18.36 36.34 52.38
N GLU A 626 17.78 36.55 51.19
CA GLU A 626 18.41 37.11 49.98
C GLU A 626 19.63 36.32 49.45
N ARG A 627 19.83 35.08 49.92
CA ARG A 627 20.93 34.17 49.50
C ARG A 627 20.54 33.42 48.23
N TYR A 628 20.22 34.15 47.17
CA TYR A 628 19.59 33.63 45.95
C TYR A 628 20.36 32.46 45.33
N SER A 629 21.68 32.55 45.18
CA SER A 629 22.51 31.42 44.67
C SER A 629 22.34 30.15 45.50
N THR A 630 22.43 30.24 46.83
CA THR A 630 22.29 29.07 47.72
C THR A 630 20.87 28.46 47.70
N ALA A 631 19.85 29.27 47.35
CA ALA A 631 18.50 28.77 47.12
C ALA A 631 18.35 28.11 45.73
N ILE A 632 18.92 28.71 44.68
CA ILE A 632 18.97 28.16 43.31
C ILE A 632 19.62 26.77 43.32
N ASP A 633 20.79 26.61 43.94
CA ASP A 633 21.51 25.34 44.09
C ASP A 633 20.69 24.21 44.76
N ARG A 634 19.58 24.55 45.42
CA ARG A 634 18.69 23.59 46.10
C ARG A 634 17.40 23.37 45.35
N TYR A 635 16.80 24.42 44.78
CA TYR A 635 15.66 24.26 43.89
C TYR A 635 16.04 23.43 42.65
N GLU A 636 17.19 23.69 42.03
CA GLU A 636 17.67 22.90 40.89
C GLU A 636 17.97 21.45 41.29
N LEU A 637 18.61 21.23 42.44
CA LEU A 637 18.84 19.89 42.99
C LEU A 637 17.52 19.10 43.17
N ILE A 638 16.47 19.73 43.72
CA ILE A 638 15.16 19.10 43.89
C ILE A 638 14.54 18.73 42.53
N LEU A 639 14.71 19.55 41.50
CA LEU A 639 14.19 19.28 40.15
C LEU A 639 14.97 18.19 39.40
N THR A 640 16.10 17.70 39.93
CA THR A 640 16.75 16.46 39.43
C THR A 640 16.09 15.17 39.94
N ALA A 641 15.05 15.27 40.77
CA ALA A 641 14.33 14.09 41.26
C ALA A 641 13.63 13.34 40.11
N PRO A 642 13.84 12.02 39.94
CA PRO A 642 13.09 11.21 38.98
C PRO A 642 11.62 11.01 39.39
N ILE A 643 11.28 11.32 40.65
CA ILE A 643 9.91 11.32 41.17
C ILE A 643 9.72 12.46 42.18
N ILE A 644 8.71 13.30 41.97
CA ILE A 644 8.38 14.47 42.82
C ILE A 644 6.87 14.73 42.74
N LYS A 645 6.26 15.25 43.81
CA LYS A 645 4.84 15.63 43.82
C LYS A 645 4.65 16.90 42.96
N ASP A 646 3.70 16.90 42.03
CA ASP A 646 3.49 18.01 41.09
C ASP A 646 3.30 19.38 41.75
N ALA A 647 2.54 19.42 42.86
CA ALA A 647 2.34 20.65 43.62
C ALA A 647 3.66 21.21 44.21
N LEU A 648 4.56 20.33 44.69
CA LEU A 648 5.87 20.73 45.17
C LEU A 648 6.78 21.13 44.01
N LYS A 649 6.78 20.35 42.91
CA LYS A 649 7.54 20.66 41.70
C LYS A 649 7.21 22.06 41.18
N LYS A 650 5.92 22.40 41.06
CA LYS A 650 5.48 23.72 40.63
C LYS A 650 5.93 24.83 41.58
N GLU A 651 5.78 24.68 42.91
CA GLU A 651 6.26 25.70 43.84
C GLU A 651 7.81 25.82 43.80
N VAL A 652 8.54 24.74 43.52
CA VAL A 652 10.01 24.78 43.30
C VAL A 652 10.36 25.55 42.02
N GLU A 653 9.67 25.30 40.91
CA GLU A 653 9.86 26.00 39.63
C GLU A 653 9.54 27.51 39.76
N ASP A 654 8.41 27.85 40.39
CA ASP A 654 8.02 29.25 40.67
C ASP A 654 9.05 29.96 41.57
N ARG A 655 9.57 29.29 42.61
CA ARG A 655 10.59 29.86 43.51
C ARG A 655 11.95 29.99 42.83
N LEU A 656 12.34 29.04 41.98
CA LEU A 656 13.57 29.07 41.19
C LEU A 656 13.58 30.23 40.20
N ALA A 657 12.47 30.45 39.49
CA ALA A 657 12.32 31.59 38.57
C ALA A 657 12.45 32.93 39.31
N ASN A 658 11.80 33.08 40.46
CA ASN A 658 11.93 34.28 41.29
C ASN A 658 13.35 34.48 41.84
N ALA A 659 14.02 33.41 42.30
CA ALA A 659 15.38 33.50 42.82
C ALA A 659 16.40 33.89 41.73
N LYS A 660 16.25 33.36 40.51
CA LYS A 660 17.08 33.75 39.35
C LYS A 660 16.90 35.20 38.92
N LEU A 661 15.76 35.81 39.24
CA LEU A 661 15.48 37.24 39.03
C LEU A 661 15.86 38.11 40.25
N GLY A 662 16.44 37.53 41.31
CA GLY A 662 16.78 38.24 42.54
C GLY A 662 15.57 38.84 43.27
N LYS A 663 14.36 38.27 43.08
CA LYS A 663 13.12 38.79 43.65
C LYS A 663 12.92 38.31 45.09
N PRO A 664 12.68 39.20 46.07
CA PRO A 664 12.21 38.80 47.40
C PRO A 664 10.89 38.03 47.31
N THR A 665 10.64 37.11 48.25
CA THR A 665 9.39 36.33 48.23
C THR A 665 8.19 37.16 48.69
N ALA A 666 6.98 36.72 48.34
CA ALA A 666 5.71 37.30 48.79
C ALA A 666 5.68 37.59 50.30
N GLN A 667 6.26 36.71 51.14
CA GLN A 667 6.30 36.93 52.58
C GLN A 667 7.18 38.14 52.95
N VAL A 668 8.37 38.26 52.36
CA VAL A 668 9.29 39.38 52.62
C VAL A 668 8.66 40.71 52.20
N ILE A 669 8.03 40.78 51.02
CA ILE A 669 7.36 42.00 50.54
C ILE A 669 6.17 42.35 51.45
N TYR A 670 5.40 41.36 51.91
CA TYR A 670 4.28 41.56 52.83
C TYR A 670 4.74 42.04 54.23
N ASP A 671 5.85 41.52 54.75
CA ASP A 671 6.40 41.94 56.05
C ASP A 671 7.02 43.35 55.98
N GLN A 672 7.64 43.71 54.85
CA GLN A 672 8.03 45.10 54.55
C GLN A 672 6.81 46.03 54.45
N ALA A 673 5.77 45.62 53.73
CA ALA A 673 4.55 46.42 53.57
C ALA A 673 3.80 46.61 54.90
N THR A 674 3.63 45.56 55.71
CA THR A 674 2.95 45.67 57.02
C THR A 674 3.70 46.57 58.00
N THR A 675 5.03 46.60 57.97
CA THR A 675 5.86 47.44 58.86
C THR A 675 6.09 48.88 58.38
N GLU A 676 5.93 49.19 57.09
CA GLU A 676 6.10 50.56 56.56
C GLU A 676 5.08 51.57 57.16
N PRO A 677 5.52 52.65 57.83
CA PRO A 677 4.62 53.64 58.45
C PRO A 677 4.05 54.69 57.48
N ARG A 678 4.68 54.94 56.33
CA ARG A 678 4.28 55.99 55.38
C ARG A 678 3.25 55.44 54.40
N ALA A 679 1.98 55.80 54.56
CA ALA A 679 0.85 55.28 53.76
C ALA A 679 1.09 55.20 52.24
N SER A 680 1.80 56.17 51.64
CA SER A 680 2.12 56.15 50.20
C SER A 680 3.17 55.10 49.80
N TYR A 681 4.17 54.83 50.65
CA TYR A 681 5.14 53.76 50.43
C TYR A 681 4.52 52.39 50.79
N LYS A 682 3.68 52.36 51.83
CA LYS A 682 2.92 51.17 52.24
C LYS A 682 2.04 50.65 51.11
N LEU A 683 1.27 51.54 50.48
CA LEU A 683 0.47 51.23 49.30
C LEU A 683 1.35 50.71 48.16
N GLN A 684 2.47 51.38 47.85
CA GLN A 684 3.38 50.94 46.79
C GLN A 684 3.92 49.52 47.02
N LEU A 685 4.35 49.18 48.24
CA LEU A 685 4.85 47.82 48.57
C LEU A 685 3.76 46.75 48.39
N TYR A 686 2.50 47.03 48.75
CA TYR A 686 1.40 46.11 48.46
C TYR A 686 1.08 46.02 46.95
N ILE A 687 1.25 47.09 46.18
CA ILE A 687 1.13 47.08 44.71
C ILE A 687 2.25 46.26 44.06
N ASP A 688 3.50 46.45 44.46
CA ASP A 688 4.66 45.73 43.92
C ASP A 688 4.59 44.23 44.26
N GLY A 689 4.09 43.91 45.46
CA GLY A 689 3.72 42.57 45.88
C GLY A 689 2.60 41.97 45.04
N TYR A 690 1.49 42.69 44.82
CA TYR A 690 0.39 42.24 43.96
C TYR A 690 0.83 42.01 42.51
N ASN A 691 1.64 42.91 41.94
CA ASN A 691 2.17 42.79 40.59
C ASN A 691 3.15 41.60 40.44
N SER A 692 3.77 41.15 41.54
CA SER A 692 4.66 39.99 41.57
C SER A 692 3.93 38.69 41.92
N TYR A 693 2.83 38.76 42.68
CA TYR A 693 2.14 37.65 43.34
C TYR A 693 0.63 37.88 43.40
N SER A 694 -0.01 38.12 42.25
CA SER A 694 -1.42 38.55 42.13
C SER A 694 -2.46 37.62 42.76
N ASN A 695 -2.11 36.35 42.97
CA ASN A 695 -2.96 35.34 43.62
C ASN A 695 -2.87 35.33 45.16
N ASP A 696 -1.93 36.07 45.77
CA ASP A 696 -1.82 36.19 47.23
C ASP A 696 -2.74 37.32 47.70
N HIS A 697 -3.95 36.93 48.15
CA HIS A 697 -5.04 37.83 48.56
C HIS A 697 -4.61 38.90 49.57
N ARG A 698 -3.57 38.64 50.38
CA ARG A 698 -3.07 39.57 51.40
C ARG A 698 -2.56 40.88 50.79
N PHE A 699 -2.04 40.86 49.56
CA PHE A 699 -1.68 42.08 48.85
C PHE A 699 -2.89 42.91 48.42
N ASN A 700 -3.99 42.26 48.03
CA ASN A 700 -5.24 42.94 47.68
C ASN A 700 -5.84 43.64 48.93
N GLU A 701 -5.95 42.93 50.05
CA GLU A 701 -6.40 43.48 51.34
C GLU A 701 -5.49 44.64 51.81
N GLY A 702 -4.17 44.48 51.63
CA GLY A 702 -3.17 45.52 51.88
C GLY A 702 -3.33 46.76 51.00
N ILE A 703 -3.68 46.59 49.72
CA ILE A 703 -4.02 47.70 48.81
C ILE A 703 -5.25 48.46 49.30
N GLN A 704 -6.37 47.78 49.59
CA GLN A 704 -7.61 48.47 50.00
C GLN A 704 -7.40 49.30 51.28
N SER A 705 -6.82 48.68 52.31
CA SER A 705 -6.58 49.32 53.61
C SER A 705 -5.57 50.48 53.53
N SER A 706 -4.53 50.34 52.71
CA SER A 706 -3.53 51.41 52.50
C SER A 706 -4.07 52.54 51.63
N ALA A 707 -4.90 52.23 50.62
CA ALA A 707 -5.57 53.22 49.78
C ALA A 707 -6.58 54.05 50.59
N GLN A 708 -7.41 53.42 51.43
CA GLN A 708 -8.32 54.14 52.32
C GLN A 708 -7.57 55.04 53.32
N SER A 709 -6.47 54.53 53.90
CA SER A 709 -5.61 55.31 54.80
C SER A 709 -4.99 56.53 54.08
N LEU A 710 -4.58 56.36 52.82
CA LEU A 710 -4.01 57.44 52.01
C LEU A 710 -5.08 58.44 51.55
N LEU A 711 -6.30 57.99 51.25
CA LEU A 711 -7.46 58.85 50.91
C LEU A 711 -7.82 59.79 52.07
N ILE A 712 -7.87 59.25 53.29
CA ILE A 712 -8.12 60.04 54.51
C ILE A 712 -7.00 61.09 54.71
N TRP A 713 -5.74 60.72 54.51
CA TRP A 713 -4.60 61.64 54.62
C TRP A 713 -4.64 62.75 53.54
N ALA A 714 -4.94 62.38 52.30
CA ALA A 714 -5.01 63.29 51.16
C ALA A 714 -6.16 64.31 51.31
N ARG A 715 -7.34 63.87 51.78
CA ARG A 715 -8.45 64.75 52.19
C ARG A 715 -8.03 65.74 53.28
N GLY A 716 -7.16 65.32 54.21
CA GLY A 716 -6.56 66.22 55.20
C GLY A 716 -5.63 67.30 54.60
N GLN A 717 -4.92 66.99 53.52
CA GLN A 717 -4.11 67.98 52.79
C GLN A 717 -4.99 68.92 51.94
N HIS A 718 -6.03 68.38 51.29
CA HIS A 718 -7.04 69.16 50.54
C HIS A 718 -7.72 70.19 51.45
N ASN A 719 -8.21 69.77 52.61
CA ASN A 719 -8.87 70.65 53.59
C ASN A 719 -7.92 71.66 54.27
N SER A 720 -6.60 71.46 54.19
CA SER A 720 -5.59 72.43 54.63
C SER A 720 -4.98 73.25 53.48
N GLY A 721 -5.64 73.26 52.31
CA GLY A 721 -5.28 74.09 51.16
C GLY A 721 -4.11 73.56 50.30
N LYS A 722 -3.53 72.41 50.64
CA LYS A 722 -2.39 71.80 49.91
C LYS A 722 -2.89 70.93 48.75
N ILE A 723 -3.62 71.55 47.85
CA ILE A 723 -4.44 70.88 46.83
C ILE A 723 -3.59 70.01 45.88
N GLU A 724 -2.45 70.50 45.38
CA GLU A 724 -1.51 69.72 44.55
C GLU A 724 -1.03 68.43 45.24
N THR A 725 -0.77 68.50 46.56
CA THR A 725 -0.34 67.35 47.35
C THR A 725 -1.47 66.33 47.54
N ALA A 726 -2.72 66.78 47.59
CA ALA A 726 -3.87 65.88 47.59
C ALA A 726 -4.06 65.21 46.22
N ILE A 727 -3.97 65.98 45.12
CA ILE A 727 -4.10 65.51 43.73
C ILE A 727 -3.11 64.37 43.41
N ASP A 728 -1.82 64.53 43.72
CA ASP A 728 -0.83 63.46 43.51
C ASP A 728 -1.21 62.17 44.27
N ARG A 729 -1.70 62.27 45.51
CA ARG A 729 -2.09 61.08 46.29
C ARG A 729 -3.39 60.46 45.79
N TYR A 730 -4.35 61.24 45.32
CA TYR A 730 -5.56 60.73 44.66
C TYR A 730 -5.19 59.96 43.38
N HIS A 731 -4.28 60.48 42.54
CA HIS A 731 -3.78 59.73 41.37
C HIS A 731 -3.06 58.43 41.76
N ARG A 732 -2.22 58.43 42.80
CA ARG A 732 -1.58 57.18 43.29
C ARG A 732 -2.59 56.12 43.72
N ILE A 733 -3.68 56.52 44.37
CA ILE A 733 -4.76 55.60 44.77
C ILE A 733 -5.46 55.05 43.52
N LEU A 734 -5.89 55.91 42.58
CA LEU A 734 -6.62 55.49 41.38
C LEU A 734 -5.81 54.58 40.45
N ASN A 735 -4.49 54.73 40.46
CA ASN A 735 -3.54 53.87 39.74
C ASN A 735 -3.26 52.52 40.43
N ALA A 736 -3.79 52.27 41.64
CA ALA A 736 -3.63 51.00 42.31
C ALA A 736 -4.43 49.88 41.61
N PRO A 737 -3.82 48.73 41.26
CA PRO A 737 -4.55 47.57 40.76
C PRO A 737 -5.50 47.03 41.82
N ALA A 738 -6.55 46.34 41.38
CA ALA A 738 -7.60 45.74 42.22
C ALA A 738 -8.34 46.69 43.19
N LEU A 739 -8.13 48.01 43.16
CA LEU A 739 -8.84 48.97 44.01
C LEU A 739 -10.37 48.83 43.86
N ASN A 740 -11.07 48.70 44.98
CA ASN A 740 -12.53 48.51 44.99
C ASN A 740 -13.28 49.74 44.45
N SER A 741 -14.52 49.53 44.00
CA SER A 741 -15.36 50.56 43.37
C SER A 741 -15.66 51.74 44.32
N SER A 742 -15.90 51.47 45.61
CA SER A 742 -16.16 52.48 46.64
C SER A 742 -15.00 53.48 46.77
N LEU A 743 -13.78 52.99 47.00
CA LEU A 743 -12.58 53.82 47.12
C LEU A 743 -12.23 54.52 45.81
N ARG A 744 -12.48 53.87 44.66
CA ARG A 744 -12.30 54.47 43.33
C ARG A 744 -13.21 55.68 43.12
N VAL A 745 -14.53 55.51 43.23
CA VAL A 745 -15.51 56.58 43.07
C VAL A 745 -15.29 57.70 44.09
N SER A 746 -14.98 57.34 45.35
CA SER A 746 -14.66 58.32 46.38
C SER A 746 -13.43 59.16 46.02
N THR A 747 -12.37 58.53 45.52
CA THR A 747 -11.12 59.21 45.16
C THR A 747 -11.29 60.06 43.90
N GLU A 748 -12.01 59.59 42.88
CA GLU A 748 -12.39 60.36 41.69
C GLU A 748 -13.21 61.61 42.06
N ARG A 749 -14.18 61.47 42.98
CA ARG A 749 -15.00 62.58 43.51
C ARG A 749 -14.18 63.64 44.25
N HIS A 750 -13.20 63.24 45.06
CA HIS A 750 -12.27 64.18 45.70
C HIS A 750 -11.31 64.83 44.69
N LEU A 751 -10.83 64.07 43.70
CA LEU A 751 -9.92 64.55 42.66
C LEU A 751 -10.55 65.63 41.79
N SER A 752 -11.80 65.46 41.33
CA SER A 752 -12.52 66.51 40.59
C SER A 752 -12.63 67.79 41.42
N TYR A 753 -13.03 67.69 42.70
CA TYR A 753 -13.12 68.88 43.55
C TYR A 753 -11.77 69.54 43.81
N ALA A 754 -10.68 68.77 43.90
CA ALA A 754 -9.34 69.32 44.02
C ALA A 754 -8.89 70.04 42.74
N GLN A 755 -9.13 69.45 41.57
CA GLN A 755 -8.86 70.06 40.26
C GLN A 755 -9.70 71.32 40.01
N GLU A 756 -10.94 71.34 40.47
CA GLU A 756 -11.86 72.49 40.40
C GLU A 756 -11.64 73.52 41.53
N ASN A 757 -10.60 73.35 42.36
CA ASN A 757 -10.25 74.21 43.50
C ASN A 757 -11.40 74.42 44.52
N LYS A 758 -12.27 73.41 44.66
CA LYS A 758 -13.43 73.38 45.57
C LYS A 758 -13.06 72.78 46.94
N SER A 759 -13.74 73.24 47.99
CA SER A 759 -13.68 72.64 49.33
C SER A 759 -14.46 71.31 49.39
N VAL A 760 -13.94 70.35 50.16
CA VAL A 760 -14.64 69.09 50.44
C VAL A 760 -15.87 69.38 51.33
N PRO A 761 -17.09 68.95 50.97
CA PRO A 761 -18.28 69.18 51.80
C PRO A 761 -18.22 68.41 53.12
N GLU A 762 -18.50 69.06 54.26
CA GLU A 762 -18.36 68.43 55.57
C GLU A 762 -19.32 67.23 55.79
N ALA A 763 -18.77 66.10 56.25
CA ALA A 763 -19.52 64.91 56.67
C ALA A 763 -20.70 65.21 57.61
N LYS A 764 -20.56 66.19 58.51
CA LYS A 764 -21.62 66.57 59.46
C LYS A 764 -22.85 67.14 58.75
N GLU A 765 -22.64 68.05 57.81
CA GLU A 765 -23.73 68.71 57.09
C GLU A 765 -24.30 67.82 55.97
N LEU A 766 -23.48 66.97 55.34
CA LEU A 766 -23.96 65.89 54.46
C LEU A 766 -24.87 64.91 55.22
N TYR A 767 -24.46 64.44 56.40
CA TYR A 767 -25.26 63.52 57.22
C TYR A 767 -26.59 64.17 57.67
N LYS A 768 -26.51 65.40 58.16
CA LYS A 768 -27.68 66.22 58.54
C LYS A 768 -28.65 66.44 57.36
N SER A 769 -28.12 66.64 56.16
CA SER A 769 -28.92 66.71 54.94
C SER A 769 -29.61 65.37 54.64
N ALA A 770 -28.91 64.24 54.75
CA ALA A 770 -29.43 62.90 54.47
C ALA A 770 -30.57 62.48 55.42
N ILE A 771 -30.44 62.73 56.73
CA ILE A 771 -31.52 62.47 57.71
C ILE A 771 -32.74 63.40 57.57
N SER A 772 -32.59 64.55 56.92
CA SER A 772 -33.71 65.49 56.68
C SER A 772 -34.56 65.14 55.45
N GLN A 773 -34.20 64.12 54.67
CA GLN A 773 -34.90 63.78 53.43
C GLN A 773 -36.22 63.04 53.69
N VAL A 774 -37.33 63.67 53.32
CA VAL A 774 -38.69 63.13 53.53
C VAL A 774 -39.04 61.95 52.60
N LYS A 775 -38.34 61.80 51.46
CA LYS A 775 -38.55 60.66 50.54
C LYS A 775 -37.44 59.63 50.70
N ALA A 776 -37.80 58.36 50.85
CA ALA A 776 -36.84 57.25 51.01
C ALA A 776 -35.75 57.23 49.91
N SER A 777 -36.12 57.47 48.64
CA SER A 777 -35.14 57.52 47.54
C SER A 777 -34.21 58.74 47.59
N TYR A 778 -34.64 59.88 48.15
CA TYR A 778 -33.75 61.03 48.35
C TYR A 778 -32.84 60.81 49.56
N SER A 779 -33.35 60.18 50.62
CA SER A 779 -32.55 59.79 51.78
C SER A 779 -31.46 58.78 51.39
N PHE A 780 -31.83 57.72 50.67
CA PHE A 780 -30.90 56.75 50.09
C PHE A 780 -29.82 57.42 49.23
N ASN A 781 -30.20 58.23 48.24
CA ASN A 781 -29.23 58.94 47.39
C ASN A 781 -28.31 59.88 48.20
N ALA A 782 -28.82 60.53 49.25
CA ALA A 782 -28.02 61.40 50.10
C ALA A 782 -27.07 60.63 51.04
N PHE A 783 -27.47 59.46 51.54
CA PHE A 783 -26.60 58.56 52.29
C PHE A 783 -25.52 57.92 51.41
N VAL A 784 -25.87 57.50 50.18
CA VAL A 784 -24.91 56.99 49.20
C VAL A 784 -23.89 58.06 48.83
N LEU A 785 -24.33 59.29 48.51
CA LEU A 785 -23.44 60.42 48.27
C LEU A 785 -22.55 60.74 49.48
N GLY A 786 -23.09 60.65 50.70
CA GLY A 786 -22.34 60.82 51.94
C GLY A 786 -21.27 59.75 52.14
N TYR A 787 -21.59 58.48 51.86
CA TYR A 787 -20.66 57.36 51.89
C TYR A 787 -19.57 57.51 50.81
N GLU A 788 -19.90 57.96 49.59
CA GLU A 788 -18.90 58.28 48.56
C GLU A 788 -17.95 59.42 48.97
N TRP A 789 -18.40 60.39 49.77
CA TRP A 789 -17.51 61.42 50.34
C TRP A 789 -16.72 60.91 51.55
N TYR A 790 -17.24 59.93 52.30
CA TYR A 790 -16.69 59.47 53.58
C TYR A 790 -16.77 57.94 53.76
N PRO A 791 -16.06 57.14 52.93
CA PRO A 791 -16.06 55.69 53.08
C PRO A 791 -15.32 55.28 54.37
N GLY A 792 -15.97 54.48 55.23
CA GLY A 792 -15.52 54.17 56.59
C GLY A 792 -16.07 55.09 57.68
N ASP A 793 -16.98 56.03 57.37
CA ASP A 793 -17.76 56.75 58.38
C ASP A 793 -19.08 56.00 58.62
N SER A 794 -19.15 55.26 59.73
CA SER A 794 -20.22 54.32 60.05
C SER A 794 -21.63 54.91 60.00
N ARG A 795 -21.77 56.23 60.16
CA ARG A 795 -23.05 56.95 60.09
C ARG A 795 -23.64 56.95 58.68
N PHE A 796 -22.78 57.00 57.65
CA PHE A 796 -23.21 56.83 56.27
C PHE A 796 -23.40 55.36 55.92
N GLU A 797 -22.65 54.45 56.55
CA GLU A 797 -22.78 53.00 56.29
C GLU A 797 -24.10 52.44 56.83
N GLU A 798 -24.40 52.70 58.10
CA GLU A 798 -25.70 52.44 58.72
C GLU A 798 -26.83 53.18 58.00
N GLY A 799 -26.59 54.41 57.56
CA GLY A 799 -27.52 55.21 56.76
C GLY A 799 -27.86 54.60 55.40
N VAL A 800 -26.88 54.13 54.62
CA VAL A 800 -27.10 53.44 53.34
C VAL A 800 -27.87 52.14 53.58
N HIS A 801 -27.49 51.34 54.57
CA HIS A 801 -28.22 50.11 54.90
C HIS A 801 -29.68 50.36 55.30
N THR A 802 -29.92 51.27 56.25
CA THR A 802 -31.27 51.56 56.77
C THR A 802 -32.17 52.19 55.70
N SER A 803 -31.62 53.08 54.86
CA SER A 803 -32.35 53.68 53.75
C SER A 803 -32.58 52.70 52.59
N SER A 804 -31.69 51.72 52.37
CA SER A 804 -31.93 50.59 51.44
C SER A 804 -33.11 49.74 51.91
N GLU A 805 -33.18 49.40 53.19
CA GLU A 805 -34.27 48.61 53.79
C GLU A 805 -35.61 49.36 53.69
N ALA A 806 -35.64 50.64 54.07
CA ALA A 806 -36.83 51.49 53.93
C ALA A 806 -37.28 51.69 52.47
N LEU A 807 -36.34 51.76 51.51
CA LEU A 807 -36.63 51.86 50.08
C LEU A 807 -37.13 50.52 49.51
N PHE A 808 -36.59 49.41 50.00
CA PHE A 808 -37.02 48.05 49.65
C PHE A 808 -38.46 47.77 50.10
N ASP A 809 -38.79 48.06 51.37
CA ASP A 809 -40.15 47.91 51.88
C ASP A 809 -41.16 48.77 51.10
N TRP A 810 -40.78 49.99 50.70
CA TRP A 810 -41.61 50.84 49.86
C TRP A 810 -41.81 50.24 48.45
N ALA A 811 -40.75 49.69 47.85
CA ALA A 811 -40.80 49.04 46.54
C ALA A 811 -41.67 47.77 46.57
N LYS A 812 -41.50 46.94 47.60
CA LYS A 812 -42.29 45.74 47.90
C LYS A 812 -43.77 46.07 48.12
N GLN A 813 -44.08 47.22 48.71
CA GLN A 813 -45.46 47.75 48.77
C GLN A 813 -46.03 48.21 47.42
N GLN A 814 -45.21 48.61 46.43
CA GLN A 814 -45.69 48.90 45.07
C GLN A 814 -45.85 47.59 44.26
N HIS A 815 -44.91 46.65 44.40
CA HIS A 815 -44.98 45.29 43.85
C HIS A 815 -46.29 44.60 44.25
N ASN A 816 -46.61 44.57 45.54
CA ASN A 816 -47.85 44.00 46.08
C ASN A 816 -49.13 44.76 45.66
N LYS A 817 -49.01 45.88 44.94
CA LYS A 817 -50.11 46.66 44.37
C LYS A 817 -50.15 46.59 42.83
N GLY A 818 -49.40 45.65 42.22
CA GLY A 818 -49.34 45.46 40.77
C GLY A 818 -48.60 46.55 40.01
N ARG A 819 -47.78 47.37 40.68
CA ARG A 819 -47.06 48.51 40.07
C ARG A 819 -45.61 48.15 39.76
N TYR A 820 -45.43 47.13 38.94
CA TYR A 820 -44.13 46.46 38.77
C TYR A 820 -43.03 47.38 38.24
N ASP A 821 -43.27 48.19 37.21
CA ASP A 821 -42.32 49.23 36.73
C ASP A 821 -41.78 50.12 37.87
N THR A 822 -42.67 50.52 38.79
CA THR A 822 -42.32 51.41 39.91
C THR A 822 -41.51 50.68 40.98
N ALA A 823 -41.71 49.38 41.14
CA ALA A 823 -40.90 48.53 42.02
C ALA A 823 -39.53 48.22 41.40
N ILE A 824 -39.48 47.85 40.12
CA ILE A 824 -38.28 47.60 39.31
C ILE A 824 -37.32 48.80 39.42
N SER A 825 -37.82 50.01 39.14
CA SER A 825 -37.06 51.27 39.22
C SER A 825 -36.54 51.62 40.63
N ARG A 826 -36.90 50.85 41.67
CA ARG A 826 -36.34 50.99 43.04
C ARG A 826 -35.46 49.81 43.43
N TYR A 827 -35.81 48.59 43.06
CA TYR A 827 -34.92 47.44 43.23
C TYR A 827 -33.59 47.66 42.48
N GLU A 828 -33.62 48.15 41.24
CA GLU A 828 -32.40 48.46 40.47
C GLU A 828 -31.56 49.54 41.16
N VAL A 829 -32.18 50.59 41.71
CA VAL A 829 -31.50 51.65 42.47
C VAL A 829 -30.87 51.09 43.76
N ILE A 830 -31.56 50.20 44.48
CA ILE A 830 -31.02 49.54 45.68
C ILE A 830 -29.81 48.66 45.33
N LEU A 831 -29.81 48.00 44.16
CA LEU A 831 -28.66 47.21 43.69
C LEU A 831 -27.48 48.07 43.21
N THR A 832 -27.64 49.38 43.06
CA THR A 832 -26.51 50.33 42.89
C THR A 832 -25.90 50.81 44.21
N ALA A 833 -26.42 50.37 45.37
CA ALA A 833 -25.84 50.72 46.66
C ALA A 833 -24.36 50.25 46.74
N PRO A 834 -23.41 51.12 47.13
CA PRO A 834 -21.99 50.77 47.17
C PRO A 834 -21.66 49.79 48.31
N ILE A 835 -22.58 49.67 49.29
CA ILE A 835 -22.59 48.66 50.35
C ILE A 835 -24.04 48.25 50.63
N ILE A 836 -24.31 46.95 50.68
CA ILE A 836 -25.62 46.36 50.93
C ILE A 836 -25.47 45.05 51.70
N LYS A 837 -26.40 44.72 52.59
CA LYS A 837 -26.41 43.42 53.29
C LYS A 837 -26.74 42.32 52.27
N ASP A 838 -25.97 41.24 52.22
CA ASP A 838 -26.17 40.16 51.24
C ASP A 838 -27.58 39.55 51.28
N SER A 839 -28.18 39.44 52.47
CA SER A 839 -29.56 39.00 52.67
C SER A 839 -30.57 39.91 51.98
N LEU A 840 -30.42 41.23 52.12
CA LEU A 840 -31.26 42.22 51.45
C LEU A 840 -31.03 42.18 49.93
N LYS A 841 -29.77 42.14 49.50
CA LYS A 841 -29.39 42.08 48.08
C LYS A 841 -30.06 40.89 47.37
N LEU A 842 -29.99 39.71 47.97
CA LEU A 842 -30.57 38.49 47.41
C LEU A 842 -32.11 38.52 47.39
N GLU A 843 -32.76 39.17 48.36
CA GLU A 843 -34.22 39.37 48.32
C GLU A 843 -34.64 40.42 47.27
N VAL A 844 -33.85 41.50 47.11
CA VAL A 844 -34.05 42.53 46.07
C VAL A 844 -33.88 41.93 44.68
N GLU A 845 -32.82 41.15 44.43
CA GLU A 845 -32.60 40.46 43.14
C GLU A 845 -33.74 39.49 42.82
N LYS A 846 -34.21 38.73 43.81
CA LYS A 846 -35.36 37.82 43.66
C LYS A 846 -36.65 38.55 43.28
N LEU A 847 -37.00 39.64 43.98
CA LEU A 847 -38.22 40.41 43.68
C LEU A 847 -38.09 41.26 42.40
N LEU A 848 -36.88 41.65 42.00
CA LEU A 848 -36.63 42.28 40.70
C LEU A 848 -36.88 41.29 39.54
N VAL A 849 -36.42 40.04 39.66
CA VAL A 849 -36.68 38.99 38.67
C VAL A 849 -38.16 38.61 38.61
N ASP A 850 -38.87 38.62 39.74
CA ASP A 850 -40.32 38.40 39.75
C ASP A 850 -41.09 39.58 39.14
N ALA A 851 -40.80 40.82 39.54
CA ALA A 851 -41.45 42.01 38.98
C ALA A 851 -41.25 42.10 37.46
N LYS A 852 -40.05 41.78 36.94
CA LYS A 852 -39.75 41.73 35.49
C LYS A 852 -40.43 40.58 34.72
N LYS A 853 -41.23 39.74 35.37
CA LYS A 853 -42.10 38.73 34.75
C LYS A 853 -43.59 39.06 34.84
N GLN A 854 -43.96 40.03 35.67
CA GLN A 854 -45.35 40.45 35.92
C GLN A 854 -45.66 41.83 35.31
N SER A 855 -44.62 42.60 34.94
CA SER A 855 -44.65 43.83 34.14
C SER A 855 -44.56 43.50 32.64
#